data_AF-A0AAF3J2K6-F1
#
_entry.id   AF-A0AAF3J2K6-F1
#
_cell.length_a   1.000
_cell.length_b   1.000
_cell.length_c   1.000
_cell.angle_alpha   90.00
_cell.angle_beta   90.00
_cell.angle_gamma   90.00
#
_symmetry.space_group_name_H-M   'P 1'
#
loop_
_entity.id
_entity.type
_entity.pdbx_description
1 polymer ?
#
loop_
_entity_poly.entity_id
_entity_poly.type
_entity_poly.pdbx_seq_one_letter_code
_entity_poly.pdbx_strand_id
1 'polypeptide(L)'
;MSLNGSGDGNRELIDSRMIKQENEDGVNEKSPNQSNQAQDTTALTPKSNASGEREGVVVKKEETQEPDYMQSYQPLPKEEGFKVPGIKYEDDEDLPEIVWSEWMQKTDTIRIPDLNAKQKKRSEELSSLLWQEFYNNGDPTTHPEREILYRTFKIREAEVSYIQEKLGTDEVKKDPIKLKKWNHLLFKSMISMAHVTLLGQDWGRAHAAFKLCFRLDQEAFGKDPGAYYGFGLVYYHFKKFKLAVEAFTTQLYLFPDSDLVPDIHCRLGSSYKHREQYALALKHYTAAFADQREAWFHSKTQLRICIALCHSLSGDLQKAYDDLKRLEVELANQLQSLSGPPIPGSPLFSDRATVLRELGWVCYQFDNPQETRHQKLEEAERYLIQSRDLEPNHGKTYYYLGRCYGENKQRAHDAFLHYRQAIDKSEGDADTWCSIGLLYQDQNQPMDALQAFICAVELNPEHSPAWTNLGQLYLQQHQFQDALQCFKNALQHNPVCPAPLKQHIAILERELNISSAHSQAGNRSVAPGVKLPILQEAWKQPIPSELRQRQNEANLLKQFRYREGSPLWKMAELGVTRKRPKLEQDEGDEMNAEQAALCGILDMNKQHLDENSKNIHHQLLKLKKPNLERTTVSPMTMDDLPTGEEEYYPMHLASTSDAYSHLKHKLDLEAEKDEEVENEEKPRLHRLPHKFSLMAPLRVKLETSAEEILSMASKRIDCAEKYVPIFEEEVPPPEPPRAPQITIDEKNKLTKYPEAGYRQTPLITVESRAEAQLTSLQQFLQSSNCSIASVRGLTSALKMDLSLFSTKTLMELIPDQTIEVRTQYRMRGDQNVNHAGEATWEFFSAPGSAKVIDYAQYQAQTFKYCLKEEEEKLRKNGAKYGQIVQESGKKGVYASEPLRQIKFGTNIDVSDSNKFPKQLKELQKLPGFCRPGGASDMLSHLGYTILGMNTVQMYMKVPQARTPAHIENNCFASVNINIGPGDCEWFAVPYENWADMKRLCDEHKIDFLRGSWWPDLDQLLREGIPVYRFTQKAGDVVWVGPGCVHWVQATGWCNNIAWNVGPLTSFQLEVSLISYEWNKKQLYNSLVPMQLLCWQLAKNIQFTVPSVWQMVRGVLIRSLAYCKMIAKYVESCGKVIKYQPRQSDPKGREPTCVICEVEVFNILFVKQENPEKSDSVYFNYCVNCARKKKFHKDESFYVLQQITFDELIAIYDKCQLTYNSKKLNLVA
;
A
#
# COMPACT_ATOMS: atom_id res chain seq x y z
N MET A 1 26.69 8.07 52.63
CA MET A 1 28.12 8.14 52.31
C MET A 1 28.22 8.38 50.80
N SER A 2 28.35 9.61 50.29
CA SER A 2 29.48 10.59 50.41
C SER A 2 30.58 10.26 49.39
N LEU A 3 31.08 11.17 48.53
CA LEU A 3 31.20 12.65 48.55
C LEU A 3 30.91 13.21 47.12
N ASN A 4 30.16 14.30 46.91
CA ASN A 4 30.51 15.75 47.01
C ASN A 4 31.68 16.16 46.08
N GLY A 5 31.66 17.27 45.31
CA GLY A 5 30.70 18.36 45.04
C GLY A 5 31.27 19.18 43.84
N SER A 6 30.79 20.34 43.37
CA SER A 6 29.70 21.28 43.70
C SER A 6 29.50 22.17 42.45
N GLY A 7 28.29 22.54 42.03
CA GLY A 7 27.62 23.81 42.42
C GLY A 7 28.02 24.97 41.48
N ASP A 8 27.23 25.24 40.43
CA ASP A 8 26.35 26.44 40.29
C ASP A 8 27.06 27.61 39.54
N GLY A 9 26.42 28.43 38.69
CA GLY A 9 25.07 28.41 38.11
C GLY A 9 24.73 29.74 37.40
N ASN A 10 23.86 29.71 36.38
CA ASN A 10 23.06 30.84 35.80
C ASN A 10 23.81 32.07 35.17
N ARG A 11 23.59 32.40 33.87
CA ARG A 11 22.64 33.42 33.29
C ARG A 11 23.14 34.89 33.43
N GLU A 12 22.93 35.85 32.52
CA GLU A 12 22.05 36.00 31.33
C GLU A 12 22.52 37.19 30.43
N LEU A 13 22.17 37.17 29.12
CA LEU A 13 21.72 38.31 28.25
C LEU A 13 22.60 39.53 27.79
N ILE A 14 22.52 39.76 26.46
CA ILE A 14 22.24 41.02 25.70
C ILE A 14 23.36 42.03 25.25
N ASP A 15 23.39 42.21 23.92
CA ASP A 15 23.73 43.32 22.99
C ASP A 15 24.75 44.48 23.21
N SER A 16 25.73 44.48 22.29
CA SER A 16 26.01 45.50 21.24
C SER A 16 26.74 46.85 21.51
N ARG A 17 27.78 47.06 20.67
CA ARG A 17 28.33 48.30 20.05
C ARG A 17 28.78 49.50 20.91
N MET A 18 30.02 49.94 20.66
CA MET A 18 30.39 51.35 20.53
C MET A 18 31.50 51.59 19.49
N ILE A 19 31.63 52.84 19.02
CA ILE A 19 32.50 53.35 17.93
C ILE A 19 33.31 54.55 18.48
N LYS A 20 34.52 54.81 17.94
CA LYS A 20 35.18 56.14 17.69
C LYS A 20 36.68 55.95 17.33
N GLN A 21 37.41 56.81 16.60
CA GLN A 21 37.12 57.87 15.59
C GLN A 21 38.48 58.33 14.95
N GLU A 22 38.45 59.13 13.86
CA GLU A 22 39.53 60.04 13.36
C GLU A 22 40.82 59.44 12.71
N ASN A 23 41.55 60.10 11.77
CA ASN A 23 41.18 60.97 10.62
C ASN A 23 42.41 61.21 9.68
N GLU A 24 42.15 61.72 8.46
CA GLU A 24 43.01 62.59 7.59
C GLU A 24 44.24 62.08 6.78
N ASP A 25 44.05 62.06 5.45
CA ASP A 25 44.82 62.68 4.34
C ASP A 25 46.37 62.66 4.21
N GLY A 26 46.85 62.31 3.01
CA GLY A 26 48.23 62.58 2.55
C GLY A 26 48.55 62.02 1.14
N VAL A 27 49.20 62.81 0.28
CA VAL A 27 49.50 62.48 -1.13
C VAL A 27 51.02 62.47 -1.42
N ASN A 28 51.45 61.55 -2.30
CA ASN A 28 52.59 61.61 -3.24
C ASN A 28 53.99 60.97 -2.97
N GLU A 29 54.54 60.48 -4.10
CA GLU A 29 55.95 60.28 -4.54
C GLU A 29 56.83 59.03 -4.22
N LYS A 30 57.13 58.30 -5.32
CA LYS A 30 58.45 57.85 -5.86
C LYS A 30 59.34 56.77 -5.18
N SER A 31 59.33 55.59 -5.82
CA SER A 31 60.45 54.81 -6.44
C SER A 31 61.94 55.12 -6.10
N PRO A 32 62.85 54.10 -6.11
CA PRO A 32 63.54 53.78 -7.38
C PRO A 32 64.02 52.31 -7.63
N ASN A 33 64.20 52.00 -8.93
CA ASN A 33 65.15 51.04 -9.57
C ASN A 33 64.92 49.50 -9.42
N GLN A 34 65.24 48.66 -10.42
CA GLN A 34 66.12 48.87 -11.59
C GLN A 34 65.67 48.12 -12.89
N SER A 35 66.15 48.64 -14.02
CA SER A 35 66.07 48.24 -15.44
C SER A 35 66.73 46.86 -15.79
N ASN A 36 66.65 46.27 -17.00
CA ASN A 36 66.34 46.79 -18.35
C ASN A 36 66.04 45.68 -19.41
N GLN A 37 65.26 46.01 -20.46
CA GLN A 37 65.41 45.61 -21.90
C GLN A 37 65.38 44.10 -22.29
N ALA A 38 65.07 43.63 -23.52
CA ALA A 38 64.52 44.13 -24.81
C ALA A 38 64.35 42.87 -25.73
N GLN A 39 63.62 42.79 -26.86
CA GLN A 39 62.56 43.55 -27.58
C GLN A 39 61.86 42.50 -28.50
N ASP A 40 60.53 42.41 -28.63
CA ASP A 40 59.56 43.25 -29.37
C ASP A 40 59.29 42.81 -30.84
N THR A 41 58.05 43.01 -31.31
CA THR A 41 57.55 43.01 -32.71
C THR A 41 57.33 41.73 -33.57
N THR A 42 56.03 41.37 -33.67
CA THR A 42 55.19 41.15 -34.89
C THR A 42 55.51 40.10 -35.99
N ALA A 43 54.53 39.18 -36.14
CA ALA A 43 53.79 38.82 -37.36
C ALA A 43 54.53 38.38 -38.66
N LEU A 44 54.22 37.16 -39.12
CA LEU A 44 53.67 36.79 -40.45
C LEU A 44 53.87 35.28 -40.73
N THR A 45 52.83 34.61 -41.25
CA THR A 45 52.92 33.26 -41.84
C THR A 45 53.58 33.35 -43.24
N PRO A 46 54.35 32.34 -43.70
CA PRO A 46 53.71 31.29 -44.53
C PRO A 46 54.36 29.88 -44.58
N LYS A 47 53.51 28.89 -44.87
CA LYS A 47 53.67 27.67 -45.71
C LYS A 47 55.06 27.02 -46.00
N SER A 48 55.04 25.70 -45.81
CA SER A 48 55.39 24.61 -46.77
C SER A 48 56.81 23.98 -46.85
N ASN A 49 56.77 22.64 -47.02
CA ASN A 49 57.76 21.72 -47.60
C ASN A 49 59.11 21.48 -46.85
N ALA A 50 59.87 20.40 -47.07
CA ALA A 50 59.59 18.97 -47.36
C ALA A 50 60.93 18.19 -47.41
N SER A 51 60.91 16.88 -47.13
CA SER A 51 61.87 15.82 -47.60
C SER A 51 63.37 15.81 -47.21
N GLY A 52 63.94 14.59 -47.09
CA GLY A 52 65.38 14.28 -47.17
C GLY A 52 66.11 14.06 -45.82
N GLU A 53 66.10 12.91 -45.14
CA GLU A 53 66.54 11.53 -45.48
C GLU A 53 68.06 11.24 -45.22
N ARG A 54 68.36 10.07 -44.61
CA ARG A 54 69.67 9.35 -44.42
C ARG A 54 70.63 9.77 -43.28
N GLU A 55 71.34 8.86 -42.60
CA GLU A 55 71.15 7.41 -42.32
C GLU A 55 72.16 6.91 -41.24
N GLY A 56 71.78 5.93 -40.41
CA GLY A 56 72.69 5.08 -39.61
C GLY A 56 73.11 5.58 -38.20
N VAL A 57 73.37 4.73 -37.18
CA VAL A 57 73.28 3.26 -37.04
C VAL A 57 72.93 2.87 -35.58
N VAL A 58 71.83 2.12 -35.42
CA VAL A 58 71.50 1.10 -34.39
C VAL A 58 71.97 1.25 -32.92
N VAL A 59 71.01 1.48 -32.03
CA VAL A 59 70.88 0.79 -30.72
C VAL A 59 69.42 0.37 -30.54
N LYS A 60 69.15 -0.86 -30.11
CA LYS A 60 67.78 -1.39 -30.00
C LYS A 60 67.01 -0.80 -28.81
N LYS A 61 65.83 -0.23 -29.09
CA LYS A 61 64.70 -0.08 -28.17
C LYS A 61 63.48 -0.68 -28.83
N GLU A 62 62.66 -1.41 -28.07
CA GLU A 62 61.31 -1.77 -28.48
C GLU A 62 60.38 -0.61 -28.05
N GLU A 63 59.96 0.20 -29.02
CA GLU A 63 58.86 1.15 -28.83
C GLU A 63 57.59 0.54 -29.44
N THR A 64 56.54 0.51 -28.63
CA THR A 64 55.22 0.01 -29.00
C THR A 64 54.63 0.85 -30.12
N GLN A 65 54.29 0.21 -31.24
CA GLN A 65 53.45 0.81 -32.26
C GLN A 65 52.11 1.21 -31.65
N GLU A 66 51.70 2.46 -31.84
CA GLU A 66 50.29 2.84 -31.74
C GLU A 66 49.51 2.05 -32.81
N PRO A 67 48.49 1.25 -32.45
CA PRO A 67 47.61 0.66 -33.44
C PRO A 67 46.62 1.72 -33.93
N ASP A 68 46.77 2.08 -35.19
CA ASP A 68 45.89 2.98 -35.94
C ASP A 68 44.45 2.42 -35.99
N TYR A 69 43.59 2.93 -35.11
CA TYR A 69 42.16 2.58 -35.03
C TYR A 69 41.26 3.64 -35.70
N MET A 70 41.73 4.26 -36.78
CA MET A 70 40.92 5.11 -37.66
C MET A 70 40.68 4.47 -39.04
N GLN A 71 40.32 3.18 -39.06
CA GLN A 71 39.65 2.61 -40.23
C GLN A 71 38.17 3.03 -40.24
N SER A 72 37.83 3.81 -41.26
CA SER A 72 36.44 4.13 -41.61
C SER A 72 35.62 2.86 -41.80
N TYR A 73 34.34 2.92 -41.45
CA TYR A 73 33.39 1.82 -41.61
C TYR A 73 33.16 1.55 -43.10
N GLN A 74 34.00 0.73 -43.73
CA GLN A 74 33.72 0.24 -45.08
C GLN A 74 32.49 -0.68 -45.00
N PRO A 75 31.40 -0.40 -45.74
CA PRO A 75 30.31 -1.34 -45.84
C PRO A 75 30.83 -2.64 -46.46
N LEU A 76 30.50 -3.78 -45.83
CA LEU A 76 30.90 -5.10 -46.33
C LEU A 76 30.46 -5.26 -47.80
N PRO A 77 31.32 -5.81 -48.68
CA PRO A 77 30.98 -5.97 -50.09
C PRO A 77 29.67 -6.74 -50.28
N LYS A 78 28.80 -6.24 -51.16
CA LYS A 78 27.64 -6.98 -51.66
C LYS A 78 28.10 -8.01 -52.71
N GLU A 79 28.87 -9.01 -52.27
CA GLU A 79 29.17 -10.17 -53.09
C GLU A 79 28.16 -11.30 -52.85
N GLU A 80 27.85 -12.02 -53.94
CA GLU A 80 26.70 -12.91 -54.03
C GLU A 80 26.84 -14.16 -53.15
N GLY A 81 25.80 -14.47 -52.37
CA GLY A 81 25.64 -15.79 -51.74
C GLY A 81 25.97 -15.92 -50.26
N PHE A 82 26.39 -14.87 -49.56
CA PHE A 82 26.50 -14.94 -48.09
C PHE A 82 25.11 -14.95 -47.45
N LYS A 83 24.74 -16.07 -46.82
CA LYS A 83 23.53 -16.15 -45.99
C LYS A 83 23.65 -15.16 -44.84
N VAL A 84 22.59 -14.38 -44.60
CA VAL A 84 22.39 -13.60 -43.37
C VAL A 84 22.78 -14.49 -42.18
N PRO A 85 23.53 -14.00 -41.16
CA PRO A 85 23.82 -14.76 -39.95
C PRO A 85 22.50 -15.19 -39.31
N GLY A 86 22.10 -16.43 -39.57
CA GLY A 86 20.82 -16.93 -39.10
C GLY A 86 20.86 -16.94 -37.58
N ILE A 87 19.94 -16.21 -36.95
CA ILE A 87 19.66 -16.34 -35.52
C ILE A 87 19.37 -17.83 -35.30
N LYS A 88 20.33 -18.53 -34.70
CA LYS A 88 20.15 -19.93 -34.33
C LYS A 88 19.20 -19.92 -33.15
N TYR A 89 17.94 -20.25 -33.42
CA TYR A 89 16.93 -20.36 -32.40
C TYR A 89 17.27 -21.55 -31.49
N GLU A 90 17.96 -21.26 -30.40
CA GLU A 90 17.98 -22.10 -29.20
C GLU A 90 16.61 -21.93 -28.53
N ASP A 91 15.96 -23.01 -28.11
CA ASP A 91 14.62 -22.90 -27.51
C ASP A 91 14.68 -22.07 -26.22
N ASP A 92 13.94 -20.95 -26.19
CA ASP A 92 13.86 -20.02 -25.06
C ASP A 92 13.05 -20.62 -23.89
N GLU A 93 13.52 -21.72 -23.26
CA GLU A 93 12.83 -22.37 -22.12
C GLU A 93 12.61 -21.44 -20.92
N ASP A 94 13.39 -20.36 -20.80
CA ASP A 94 13.34 -19.36 -19.72
C ASP A 94 12.31 -18.22 -19.93
N LEU A 95 11.80 -18.00 -21.15
CA LEU A 95 10.92 -16.86 -21.42
C LEU A 95 9.45 -17.29 -21.32
N PRO A 96 8.62 -16.64 -20.48
CA PRO A 96 7.23 -17.05 -20.28
C PRO A 96 6.44 -16.97 -21.60
N GLU A 97 6.07 -18.12 -22.15
CA GLU A 97 5.38 -18.20 -23.42
C GLU A 97 3.88 -17.91 -23.23
N ILE A 98 3.45 -16.71 -23.67
CA ILE A 98 2.02 -16.41 -23.81
C ILE A 98 1.50 -17.27 -24.97
N VAL A 99 0.78 -18.34 -24.64
CA VAL A 99 0.26 -19.28 -25.64
C VAL A 99 -0.79 -18.58 -26.47
N TRP A 100 -0.54 -18.47 -27.78
CA TRP A 100 -1.39 -17.68 -28.68
C TRP A 100 -2.86 -18.12 -28.68
N SER A 101 -3.11 -19.42 -28.51
CA SER A 101 -4.47 -19.97 -28.41
C SER A 101 -5.21 -19.58 -27.14
N GLU A 102 -4.52 -19.32 -26.03
CA GLU A 102 -5.15 -18.83 -24.79
C GLU A 102 -5.52 -17.35 -24.89
N TRP A 103 -4.68 -16.57 -25.58
CA TRP A 103 -4.94 -15.14 -25.81
C TRP A 103 -6.20 -14.90 -26.66
N MET A 104 -6.39 -15.72 -27.70
CA MET A 104 -7.52 -15.58 -28.65
C MET A 104 -8.87 -16.12 -28.11
N GLN A 105 -8.89 -16.85 -26.99
CA GLN A 105 -10.13 -17.37 -26.39
C GLN A 105 -10.91 -16.34 -25.56
N LYS A 106 -10.35 -15.14 -25.32
CA LYS A 106 -10.93 -14.08 -24.47
C LYS A 106 -11.36 -12.82 -25.25
N THR A 107 -11.58 -12.92 -26.55
CA THR A 107 -12.04 -11.80 -27.38
C THR A 107 -13.56 -11.60 -27.24
N ASP A 108 -13.97 -10.93 -26.17
CA ASP A 108 -15.32 -10.36 -26.07
C ASP A 108 -15.64 -9.53 -27.32
N THR A 109 -16.89 -9.60 -27.79
CA THR A 109 -17.37 -8.88 -28.98
C THR A 109 -17.50 -7.37 -28.73
N ILE A 110 -16.36 -6.71 -28.56
CA ILE A 110 -16.22 -5.27 -28.44
C ILE A 110 -16.46 -4.65 -29.82
N ARG A 111 -17.31 -3.62 -29.87
CA ARG A 111 -17.59 -2.84 -31.07
C ARG A 111 -16.29 -2.21 -31.59
N ILE A 112 -15.85 -2.59 -32.79
CA ILE A 112 -14.58 -2.11 -33.38
C ILE A 112 -14.59 -0.57 -33.41
N PRO A 113 -13.60 0.12 -32.81
CA PRO A 113 -13.59 1.59 -32.77
C PRO A 113 -13.29 2.19 -34.15
N ASP A 114 -14.13 3.12 -34.60
CA ASP A 114 -13.85 3.89 -35.82
C ASP A 114 -12.65 4.83 -35.63
N LEU A 115 -11.80 4.92 -36.67
CA LEU A 115 -10.70 5.87 -36.78
C LEU A 115 -11.04 6.92 -37.84
N ASN A 116 -10.84 8.21 -37.53
CA ASN A 116 -10.94 9.27 -38.54
C ASN A 116 -9.75 9.19 -39.53
N ALA A 117 -9.84 9.90 -40.67
CA ALA A 117 -8.83 9.81 -41.73
C ALA A 117 -7.39 10.12 -41.27
N LYS A 118 -7.21 11.08 -40.35
CA LYS A 118 -5.89 11.43 -39.78
C LYS A 118 -5.38 10.34 -38.84
N GLN A 119 -6.25 9.81 -37.97
CA GLN A 119 -5.93 8.68 -37.08
C GLN A 119 -5.62 7.40 -37.86
N LYS A 120 -6.33 7.13 -38.96
CA LYS A 120 -6.09 5.98 -39.83
C LYS A 120 -4.70 6.06 -40.46
N LYS A 121 -4.34 7.20 -41.06
CA LYS A 121 -2.99 7.43 -41.59
C LYS A 121 -1.92 7.23 -40.50
N ARG A 122 -2.10 7.84 -39.33
CA ARG A 122 -1.18 7.67 -38.19
C ARG A 122 -1.08 6.22 -37.71
N SER A 123 -2.17 5.45 -37.72
CA SER A 123 -2.18 4.03 -37.34
C SER A 123 -1.39 3.12 -38.29
N GLU A 124 -1.21 3.55 -39.55
CA GLU A 124 -0.42 2.85 -40.56
C GLU A 124 1.08 3.21 -40.46
N GLU A 125 1.43 4.32 -39.80
CA GLU A 125 2.80 4.79 -39.55
C GLU A 125 3.41 4.20 -38.24
N LEU A 126 2.60 3.59 -37.37
CA LEU A 126 3.04 3.04 -36.08
C LEU A 126 4.00 1.84 -36.25
N SER A 127 5.27 2.05 -35.91
CA SER A 127 6.32 1.03 -35.93
C SER A 127 7.21 1.11 -34.68
N SER A 128 7.99 0.06 -34.41
CA SER A 128 8.99 0.07 -33.32
C SER A 128 10.04 1.18 -33.46
N LEU A 129 10.20 1.78 -34.64
CA LEU A 129 11.11 2.90 -34.84
C LEU A 129 10.67 4.16 -34.07
N LEU A 130 9.36 4.33 -33.86
CA LEU A 130 8.79 5.43 -33.07
C LEU A 130 8.96 5.24 -31.55
N TRP A 131 9.68 4.20 -31.09
CA TRP A 131 9.91 3.96 -29.66
C TRP A 131 10.39 5.20 -28.91
N GLN A 132 11.30 5.96 -29.54
CA GLN A 132 11.87 7.18 -28.99
C GLN A 132 10.85 8.32 -28.83
N GLU A 133 9.96 8.49 -29.81
CA GLU A 133 8.88 9.49 -29.80
C GLU A 133 7.96 9.32 -28.58
N PHE A 134 7.63 8.07 -28.25
CA PHE A 134 6.70 7.76 -27.15
C PHE A 134 7.34 7.80 -25.75
N TYR A 135 8.66 7.65 -25.62
CA TYR A 135 9.29 7.29 -24.34
C TYR A 135 10.47 8.13 -23.84
N ASN A 136 10.90 9.16 -24.56
CA ASN A 136 11.97 10.04 -24.08
C ASN A 136 11.50 11.26 -23.25
N ASN A 137 10.23 11.66 -23.33
CA ASN A 137 9.75 12.95 -22.79
C ASN A 137 8.74 12.85 -21.62
N GLY A 138 8.78 11.78 -20.81
CA GLY A 138 8.04 11.70 -19.54
C GLY A 138 7.23 10.43 -19.33
N ASP A 139 6.20 10.51 -18.48
CA ASP A 139 5.37 9.35 -18.10
C ASP A 139 4.60 8.77 -19.30
N PRO A 140 4.82 7.48 -19.67
CA PRO A 140 4.03 6.71 -20.63
C PRO A 140 2.52 6.91 -20.54
N THR A 141 1.99 7.11 -19.33
CA THR A 141 0.55 7.19 -19.11
C THR A 141 -0.08 8.50 -19.59
N THR A 142 0.72 9.53 -19.85
CA THR A 142 0.28 10.89 -20.23
C THR A 142 0.40 11.20 -21.73
N HIS A 143 1.03 10.32 -22.53
CA HIS A 143 1.26 10.54 -23.95
C HIS A 143 -0.05 10.73 -24.75
N PRO A 144 -0.20 11.79 -25.57
CA PRO A 144 -1.47 12.14 -26.20
C PRO A 144 -1.96 11.11 -27.23
N GLU A 145 -1.06 10.34 -27.85
CA GLU A 145 -1.43 9.32 -28.85
C GLU A 145 -1.83 7.96 -28.27
N ARG A 146 -1.91 7.84 -26.94
CA ARG A 146 -2.25 6.60 -26.23
C ARG A 146 -3.59 5.98 -26.70
N GLU A 147 -4.55 6.83 -27.08
CA GLU A 147 -5.84 6.41 -27.65
C GLU A 147 -5.69 5.73 -29.03
N ILE A 148 -4.75 6.19 -29.86
CA ILE A 148 -4.50 5.63 -31.19
C ILE A 148 -3.87 4.24 -31.06
N LEU A 149 -2.91 4.06 -30.14
CA LEU A 149 -2.36 2.74 -29.81
C LEU A 149 -3.48 1.77 -29.37
N TYR A 150 -4.36 2.21 -28.45
CA TYR A 150 -5.48 1.40 -27.96
C TYR A 150 -6.40 0.92 -29.10
N ARG A 151 -6.88 1.86 -29.93
CA ARG A 151 -7.80 1.55 -31.03
C ARG A 151 -7.14 0.69 -32.12
N THR A 152 -5.90 1.00 -32.48
CA THR A 152 -5.16 0.25 -33.52
C THR A 152 -4.93 -1.21 -33.11
N PHE A 153 -4.55 -1.44 -31.85
CA PHE A 153 -4.44 -2.79 -31.30
C PHE A 153 -5.75 -3.58 -31.41
N LYS A 154 -6.88 -3.00 -30.99
CA LYS A 154 -8.19 -3.67 -31.06
C LYS A 154 -8.64 -3.97 -32.49
N ILE A 155 -8.28 -3.11 -33.46
CA ILE A 155 -8.50 -3.39 -34.89
C ILE A 155 -7.64 -4.59 -35.34
N ARG A 156 -6.35 -4.62 -35.00
CA ARG A 156 -5.45 -5.73 -35.39
C ARG A 156 -5.80 -7.05 -34.69
N GLU A 157 -6.22 -7.02 -33.43
CA GLU A 157 -6.70 -8.18 -32.67
C GLU A 157 -7.93 -8.83 -33.34
N ALA A 158 -8.88 -8.01 -33.79
CA ALA A 158 -10.06 -8.46 -34.55
C ALA A 158 -9.68 -8.98 -35.96
N GLU A 159 -8.80 -8.29 -36.69
CA GLU A 159 -8.30 -8.74 -38.00
C GLU A 159 -7.62 -10.11 -37.90
N VAL A 160 -6.69 -10.28 -36.94
CA VAL A 160 -5.96 -11.54 -36.74
C VAL A 160 -6.93 -12.67 -36.35
N SER A 161 -7.94 -12.39 -35.52
CA SER A 161 -8.98 -13.37 -35.16
C SER A 161 -9.72 -13.88 -36.39
N TYR A 162 -10.18 -12.96 -37.24
CA TYR A 162 -10.87 -13.28 -38.49
C TYR A 162 -9.98 -14.05 -39.48
N ILE A 163 -8.70 -13.64 -39.62
CA ILE A 163 -7.73 -14.31 -40.49
C ILE A 163 -7.47 -15.74 -40.02
N GLN A 164 -7.32 -15.96 -38.71
CA GLN A 164 -7.11 -17.30 -38.14
C GLN A 164 -8.33 -18.21 -38.29
N GLU A 165 -9.55 -17.69 -38.14
CA GLU A 165 -10.78 -18.43 -38.44
C GLU A 165 -10.78 -18.91 -39.91
N LYS A 166 -10.45 -18.03 -40.86
CA LYS A 166 -10.40 -18.40 -42.30
C LYS A 166 -9.27 -19.36 -42.63
N LEU A 167 -8.09 -19.21 -42.03
CA LEU A 167 -7.00 -20.21 -42.12
C LEU A 167 -7.38 -21.57 -41.54
N GLY A 168 -8.33 -21.60 -40.59
CA GLY A 168 -8.91 -22.82 -40.04
C GLY A 168 -9.73 -23.65 -41.03
N THR A 169 -10.27 -23.02 -42.09
CA THR A 169 -11.18 -23.68 -43.04
C THR A 169 -10.47 -24.61 -44.03
N ASP A 170 -11.12 -25.73 -44.33
CA ASP A 170 -10.62 -26.74 -45.27
C ASP A 170 -10.41 -26.20 -46.70
N GLU A 171 -11.22 -25.22 -47.12
CA GLU A 171 -11.09 -24.59 -48.44
C GLU A 171 -9.81 -23.77 -48.59
N VAL A 172 -9.32 -23.17 -47.50
CA VAL A 172 -8.06 -22.39 -47.50
C VAL A 172 -6.86 -23.33 -47.32
N LYS A 173 -6.97 -24.35 -46.47
CA LYS A 173 -5.90 -25.35 -46.26
C LYS A 173 -5.57 -26.17 -47.51
N LYS A 174 -6.56 -26.46 -48.35
CA LYS A 174 -6.40 -27.28 -49.57
C LYS A 174 -5.92 -26.49 -50.80
N ASP A 175 -5.93 -25.16 -50.77
CA ASP A 175 -5.55 -24.28 -51.87
C ASP A 175 -4.24 -23.54 -51.52
N PRO A 176 -3.08 -23.93 -52.09
CA PRO A 176 -1.78 -23.34 -51.75
C PRO A 176 -1.69 -21.82 -52.02
N ILE A 177 -2.44 -21.33 -53.01
CA ILE A 177 -2.43 -19.91 -53.40
C ILE A 177 -3.21 -19.09 -52.37
N LYS A 178 -4.39 -19.58 -51.95
CA LYS A 178 -5.14 -18.96 -50.84
C LYS A 178 -4.35 -19.04 -49.54
N LEU A 179 -3.76 -20.19 -49.19
CA LEU A 179 -2.98 -20.37 -47.97
C LEU A 179 -1.83 -19.36 -47.89
N LYS A 180 -1.05 -19.21 -48.97
CA LYS A 180 0.04 -18.21 -49.05
C LYS A 180 -0.49 -16.78 -48.90
N LYS A 181 -1.62 -16.44 -49.51
CA LYS A 181 -2.26 -15.11 -49.40
C LYS A 181 -2.71 -14.80 -47.97
N TRP A 182 -3.36 -15.75 -47.30
CA TRP A 182 -3.84 -15.58 -45.92
C TRP A 182 -2.69 -15.55 -44.91
N ASN A 183 -1.63 -16.34 -45.10
CA ASN A 183 -0.42 -16.27 -44.25
C ASN A 183 0.30 -14.92 -44.39
N HIS A 184 0.38 -14.36 -45.61
CA HIS A 184 0.94 -13.01 -45.80
C HIS A 184 0.09 -11.91 -45.14
N LEU A 185 -1.24 -12.05 -45.19
CA LEU A 185 -2.15 -11.13 -44.50
C LEU A 185 -2.05 -11.25 -42.98
N LEU A 186 -1.93 -12.49 -42.46
CA LEU A 186 -1.66 -12.77 -41.05
C LEU A 186 -0.35 -12.09 -40.61
N PHE A 187 0.74 -12.29 -41.35
CA PHE A 187 2.03 -11.64 -41.09
C PHE A 187 1.87 -10.11 -41.00
N LYS A 188 1.17 -9.48 -41.96
CA LYS A 188 1.00 -8.02 -42.00
C LYS A 188 0.21 -7.47 -40.79
N SER A 189 -0.88 -8.11 -40.37
CA SER A 189 -1.64 -7.67 -39.19
C SER A 189 -0.89 -8.00 -37.89
N MET A 190 -0.16 -9.13 -37.84
CA MET A 190 0.66 -9.54 -36.70
C MET A 190 1.86 -8.62 -36.44
N ILE A 191 2.61 -8.22 -37.48
CA ILE A 191 3.80 -7.36 -37.30
C ILE A 191 3.39 -5.94 -36.86
N SER A 192 2.32 -5.39 -37.45
CA SER A 192 1.70 -4.14 -36.99
C SER A 192 1.29 -4.21 -35.52
N MET A 193 0.71 -5.33 -35.09
CA MET A 193 0.34 -5.56 -33.69
C MET A 193 1.55 -5.74 -32.77
N ALA A 194 2.65 -6.36 -33.23
CA ALA A 194 3.90 -6.47 -32.48
C ALA A 194 4.51 -5.09 -32.19
N HIS A 195 4.52 -4.19 -33.17
CA HIS A 195 4.93 -2.80 -32.96
C HIS A 195 4.01 -2.05 -32.00
N VAL A 196 2.69 -2.16 -32.15
CA VAL A 196 1.72 -1.46 -31.29
C VAL A 196 1.72 -1.98 -29.85
N THR A 197 1.91 -3.28 -29.64
CA THR A 197 2.06 -3.86 -28.29
C THR A 197 3.37 -3.44 -27.63
N LEU A 198 4.47 -3.39 -28.39
CA LEU A 198 5.74 -2.83 -27.92
C LEU A 198 5.56 -1.36 -27.54
N LEU A 199 5.05 -0.52 -28.44
CA LEU A 199 4.71 0.89 -28.19
C LEU A 199 3.63 1.09 -27.11
N GLY A 200 3.05 0.03 -26.57
CA GLY A 200 2.19 0.07 -25.38
C GLY A 200 2.89 -0.34 -24.09
N GLN A 201 4.18 -0.72 -24.13
CA GLN A 201 4.94 -1.39 -23.06
C GLN A 201 4.42 -2.78 -22.64
N ASP A 202 3.75 -3.51 -23.55
CA ASP A 202 3.34 -4.90 -23.32
C ASP A 202 4.39 -5.86 -23.88
N TRP A 203 5.51 -5.96 -23.16
CA TRP A 203 6.69 -6.71 -23.56
C TRP A 203 6.41 -8.20 -23.81
N GLY A 204 5.49 -8.80 -23.05
CA GLY A 204 5.09 -10.20 -23.22
C GLY A 204 4.33 -10.45 -24.53
N ARG A 205 3.30 -9.64 -24.82
CA ARG A 205 2.56 -9.77 -26.09
C ARG A 205 3.41 -9.36 -27.30
N ALA A 206 4.25 -8.35 -27.16
CA ALA A 206 5.21 -7.96 -28.19
C ALA A 206 6.18 -9.10 -28.52
N HIS A 207 6.75 -9.76 -27.50
CA HIS A 207 7.61 -10.94 -27.69
C HIS A 207 6.90 -12.06 -28.46
N ALA A 208 5.70 -12.45 -28.02
CA ALA A 208 4.93 -13.50 -28.66
C ALA A 208 4.57 -13.18 -30.12
N ALA A 209 4.20 -11.92 -30.40
CA ALA A 209 3.87 -11.45 -31.74
C ALA A 209 5.10 -11.42 -32.67
N PHE A 210 6.24 -10.86 -32.25
CA PHE A 210 7.48 -10.89 -33.03
C PHE A 210 7.97 -12.33 -33.26
N LYS A 211 7.96 -13.19 -32.23
CA LYS A 211 8.30 -14.63 -32.32
C LYS A 211 7.38 -15.37 -33.30
N LEU A 212 6.10 -15.01 -33.41
CA LEU A 212 5.20 -15.60 -34.39
C LEU A 212 5.46 -15.08 -35.81
N CYS A 213 5.65 -13.77 -36.00
CA CYS A 213 6.00 -13.20 -37.32
C CYS A 213 7.29 -13.80 -37.88
N PHE A 214 8.33 -13.92 -37.07
CA PHE A 214 9.62 -14.50 -37.45
C PHE A 214 9.49 -15.99 -37.85
N ARG A 215 8.60 -16.75 -37.20
CA ARG A 215 8.31 -18.15 -37.57
C ARG A 215 7.43 -18.29 -38.82
N LEU A 216 6.58 -17.30 -39.12
CA LEU A 216 5.69 -17.32 -40.28
C LEU A 216 6.42 -16.99 -41.60
N ASP A 217 7.25 -15.94 -41.60
CA ASP A 217 8.00 -15.51 -42.79
C ASP A 217 9.24 -14.69 -42.39
N GLN A 218 10.41 -15.33 -42.37
CA GLN A 218 11.69 -14.67 -42.05
C GLN A 218 12.12 -13.65 -43.12
N GLU A 219 11.75 -13.86 -44.39
CA GLU A 219 12.12 -12.96 -45.49
C GLU A 219 11.30 -11.67 -45.44
N ALA A 220 10.01 -11.77 -45.11
CA ALA A 220 9.16 -10.62 -44.84
C ALA A 220 9.56 -9.91 -43.52
N PHE A 221 9.94 -10.66 -42.48
CA PHE A 221 10.43 -10.09 -41.21
C PHE A 221 11.68 -9.23 -41.42
N GLY A 222 12.64 -9.68 -42.23
CA GLY A 222 13.84 -8.89 -42.56
C GLY A 222 13.61 -7.72 -43.51
N LYS A 223 12.42 -7.60 -44.13
CA LYS A 223 12.04 -6.44 -44.95
C LYS A 223 11.33 -5.35 -44.15
N ASP A 224 10.85 -5.64 -42.95
CA ASP A 224 10.24 -4.64 -42.08
C ASP A 224 11.34 -3.80 -41.38
N PRO A 225 11.33 -2.47 -41.55
CA PRO A 225 12.38 -1.61 -40.97
C PRO A 225 12.44 -1.59 -39.45
N GLY A 226 11.34 -1.92 -38.74
CA GLY A 226 11.26 -1.85 -37.28
C GLY A 226 11.39 -3.20 -36.57
N ALA A 227 11.30 -4.33 -37.28
CA ALA A 227 11.13 -5.65 -36.67
C ALA A 227 12.31 -6.10 -35.81
N TYR A 228 13.55 -6.07 -36.34
CA TYR A 228 14.73 -6.46 -35.55
C TYR A 228 15.07 -5.45 -34.46
N TYR A 229 14.85 -4.15 -34.69
CA TYR A 229 14.97 -3.14 -33.63
C TYR A 229 13.99 -3.39 -32.48
N GLY A 230 12.70 -3.61 -32.78
CA GLY A 230 11.67 -3.91 -31.80
C GLY A 230 11.92 -5.20 -31.04
N PHE A 231 12.37 -6.26 -31.73
CA PHE A 231 12.70 -7.53 -31.11
C PHE A 231 13.97 -7.43 -30.24
N GLY A 232 14.96 -6.65 -30.67
CA GLY A 232 16.13 -6.29 -29.85
C GLY A 232 15.76 -5.51 -28.59
N LEU A 233 14.82 -4.57 -28.66
CA LEU A 233 14.29 -3.87 -27.48
C LEU A 233 13.63 -4.82 -26.48
N VAL A 234 12.86 -5.80 -26.96
CA VAL A 234 12.24 -6.85 -26.11
C VAL A 234 13.30 -7.69 -25.40
N TYR A 235 14.29 -8.21 -26.12
CA TYR A 235 15.37 -8.99 -25.50
C TYR A 235 16.24 -8.16 -24.54
N TYR A 236 16.44 -6.88 -24.84
CA TYR A 236 17.15 -5.94 -23.97
C TYR A 236 16.39 -5.69 -22.66
N HIS A 237 15.06 -5.51 -22.71
CA HIS A 237 14.20 -5.38 -21.52
C HIS A 237 14.27 -6.62 -20.63
N PHE A 238 14.26 -7.81 -21.22
CA PHE A 238 14.40 -9.09 -20.51
C PHE A 238 15.86 -9.46 -20.16
N LYS A 239 16.82 -8.55 -20.37
CA LYS A 239 18.27 -8.75 -20.10
C LYS A 239 18.91 -9.96 -20.82
N LYS A 240 18.28 -10.49 -21.88
CA LYS A 240 18.85 -11.56 -22.72
C LYS A 240 19.82 -10.95 -23.72
N PHE A 241 20.93 -10.39 -23.21
CA PHE A 241 21.89 -9.56 -23.98
C PHE A 241 22.55 -10.28 -25.16
N LYS A 242 22.63 -11.62 -25.17
CA LYS A 242 23.07 -12.40 -26.34
C LYS A 242 22.14 -12.17 -27.54
N LEU A 243 20.84 -12.43 -27.35
CA LEU A 243 19.81 -12.30 -28.37
C LEU A 243 19.56 -10.82 -28.75
N ALA A 244 19.64 -9.91 -27.77
CA ALA A 244 19.57 -8.48 -28.04
C ALA A 244 20.70 -8.00 -28.98
N VAL A 245 21.93 -8.47 -28.76
CA VAL A 245 23.07 -8.18 -29.65
C VAL A 245 22.84 -8.74 -31.06
N GLU A 246 22.35 -9.97 -31.18
CA GLU A 246 22.08 -10.61 -32.49
C GLU A 246 20.96 -9.88 -33.27
N ALA A 247 19.91 -9.43 -32.59
CA ALA A 247 18.84 -8.64 -33.20
C ALA A 247 19.33 -7.23 -33.61
N PHE A 248 20.03 -6.52 -32.73
CA PHE A 248 20.53 -5.17 -33.00
C PHE A 248 21.63 -5.14 -34.07
N THR A 249 22.52 -6.13 -34.13
CA THR A 249 23.52 -6.22 -35.21
C THR A 249 22.88 -6.57 -36.56
N THR A 250 21.87 -7.45 -36.57
CA THR A 250 21.06 -7.72 -37.76
C THR A 250 20.32 -6.47 -38.26
N GLN A 251 19.75 -5.66 -37.35
CA GLN A 251 19.11 -4.39 -37.69
C GLN A 251 20.09 -3.42 -38.38
N LEU A 252 21.30 -3.25 -37.84
CA LEU A 252 22.34 -2.38 -38.43
C LEU A 252 22.82 -2.89 -39.80
N TYR A 253 22.87 -4.20 -39.99
CA TYR A 253 23.27 -4.80 -41.27
C TYR A 253 22.22 -4.60 -42.37
N LEU A 254 20.94 -4.75 -42.04
CA LEU A 254 19.83 -4.60 -43.00
C LEU A 254 19.47 -3.13 -43.28
N PHE A 255 19.60 -2.26 -42.28
CA PHE A 255 19.19 -0.85 -42.35
C PHE A 255 20.32 0.10 -41.87
N PRO A 256 21.48 0.13 -42.55
CA PRO A 256 22.65 0.92 -42.13
C PRO A 256 22.45 2.43 -42.17
N ASP A 257 21.49 2.91 -42.97
CA ASP A 257 21.19 4.34 -43.13
C ASP A 257 20.11 4.85 -42.14
N SER A 258 19.67 4.02 -41.18
CA SER A 258 18.63 4.39 -40.22
C SER A 258 19.08 5.50 -39.25
N ASP A 259 18.17 6.41 -38.89
CA ASP A 259 18.40 7.43 -37.84
C ASP A 259 18.64 6.84 -36.44
N LEU A 260 18.27 5.57 -36.24
CA LEU A 260 18.47 4.86 -34.98
C LEU A 260 19.89 4.29 -34.80
N VAL A 261 20.76 4.38 -35.80
CA VAL A 261 22.12 3.80 -35.74
C VAL A 261 22.91 4.21 -34.48
N PRO A 262 22.93 5.49 -34.05
CA PRO A 262 23.57 5.88 -32.79
C PRO A 262 22.93 5.19 -31.57
N ASP A 263 21.60 5.11 -31.51
CA ASP A 263 20.85 4.48 -30.41
C ASP A 263 21.11 2.98 -30.32
N ILE A 264 21.13 2.29 -31.47
CA ILE A 264 21.46 0.88 -31.57
C ILE A 264 22.90 0.63 -31.15
N HIS A 265 23.85 1.50 -31.54
CA HIS A 265 25.22 1.43 -31.05
C HIS A 265 25.33 1.67 -29.54
N CYS A 266 24.56 2.59 -28.94
CA CYS A 266 24.50 2.74 -27.48
C CYS A 266 23.98 1.48 -26.78
N ARG A 267 22.92 0.86 -27.31
CA ARG A 267 22.34 -0.39 -26.75
C ARG A 267 23.24 -1.60 -26.94
N LEU A 268 23.95 -1.69 -28.07
CA LEU A 268 25.00 -2.68 -28.29
C LEU A 268 26.17 -2.49 -27.32
N GLY A 269 26.66 -1.25 -27.16
CA GLY A 269 27.69 -0.91 -26.18
C GLY A 269 27.32 -1.36 -24.77
N SER A 270 26.09 -1.04 -24.35
CA SER A 270 25.54 -1.50 -23.07
C SER A 270 25.45 -3.03 -22.98
N SER A 271 24.96 -3.70 -24.02
CA SER A 271 24.78 -5.15 -24.04
C SER A 271 26.12 -5.89 -24.00
N TYR A 272 27.14 -5.41 -24.71
CA TYR A 272 28.50 -5.96 -24.65
C TYR A 272 29.19 -5.68 -23.31
N LYS A 273 28.95 -4.51 -22.69
CA LYS A 273 29.46 -4.19 -21.35
C LYS A 273 28.92 -5.17 -20.28
N HIS A 274 27.63 -5.49 -20.33
CA HIS A 274 27.01 -6.50 -19.45
C HIS A 274 27.47 -7.94 -19.73
N ARG A 275 28.11 -8.19 -20.88
CA ARG A 275 28.73 -9.47 -21.25
C ARG A 275 30.25 -9.49 -21.04
N GLU A 276 30.79 -8.50 -20.32
CA GLU A 276 32.22 -8.32 -20.05
C GLU A 276 33.11 -8.16 -21.30
N GLN A 277 32.51 -7.87 -22.46
CA GLN A 277 33.20 -7.69 -23.74
C GLN A 277 33.57 -6.22 -23.95
N TYR A 278 34.38 -5.67 -23.04
CA TYR A 278 34.63 -4.22 -22.95
C TYR A 278 35.24 -3.60 -24.22
N ALA A 279 36.07 -4.33 -24.97
CA ALA A 279 36.62 -3.86 -26.24
C ALA A 279 35.53 -3.64 -27.32
N LEU A 280 34.53 -4.54 -27.39
CA LEU A 280 33.38 -4.40 -28.29
C LEU A 280 32.42 -3.32 -27.79
N ALA A 281 32.23 -3.22 -26.46
CA ALA A 281 31.45 -2.16 -25.85
C ALA A 281 32.03 -0.77 -26.19
N LEU A 282 33.34 -0.60 -26.01
CA LEU A 282 34.08 0.60 -26.34
C LEU A 282 33.95 0.94 -27.83
N LYS A 283 34.16 -0.04 -28.74
CA LYS A 283 33.97 0.16 -30.20
C LYS A 283 32.59 0.75 -30.52
N HIS A 284 31.53 0.22 -29.92
CA HIS A 284 30.17 0.70 -30.19
C HIS A 284 29.84 2.03 -29.51
N TYR A 285 30.28 2.28 -28.29
CA TYR A 285 30.10 3.59 -27.65
C TYR A 285 30.88 4.70 -28.37
N THR A 286 32.11 4.43 -28.82
CA THR A 286 32.90 5.36 -29.64
C THR A 286 32.25 5.60 -31.00
N ALA A 287 31.68 4.58 -31.65
CA ALA A 287 30.93 4.74 -32.89
C ALA A 287 29.68 5.63 -32.70
N ALA A 288 28.92 5.43 -31.63
CA ALA A 288 27.78 6.29 -31.30
C ALA A 288 28.18 7.73 -30.96
N PHE A 289 29.34 7.93 -30.33
CA PHE A 289 29.86 9.26 -30.00
C PHE A 289 30.41 10.02 -31.22
N ALA A 290 30.99 9.30 -32.17
CA ALA A 290 31.54 9.84 -33.42
C ALA A 290 30.47 10.19 -34.46
N ASP A 291 29.26 9.63 -34.35
CA ASP A 291 28.13 10.04 -35.21
C ASP A 291 27.75 11.51 -34.94
N GLN A 292 27.38 12.22 -36.01
CA GLN A 292 26.93 13.60 -35.92
C GLN A 292 25.51 13.68 -35.34
N ARG A 293 24.69 12.65 -35.57
CA ARG A 293 23.34 12.50 -35.01
C ARG A 293 23.44 12.11 -33.54
N GLU A 294 22.60 12.71 -32.70
CA GLU A 294 22.60 12.41 -31.27
C GLU A 294 21.83 11.11 -30.96
N ALA A 295 22.39 10.27 -30.09
CA ALA A 295 21.71 9.09 -29.60
C ALA A 295 20.68 9.47 -28.53
N TRP A 296 19.44 9.02 -28.69
CA TRP A 296 18.35 9.34 -27.76
C TRP A 296 18.44 8.56 -26.44
N PHE A 297 19.06 7.37 -26.44
CA PHE A 297 19.27 6.57 -25.24
C PHE A 297 20.40 7.09 -24.32
N HIS A 298 21.40 7.78 -24.86
CA HIS A 298 22.51 8.37 -24.08
C HIS A 298 23.00 9.67 -24.72
N SER A 299 23.04 10.75 -23.93
CA SER A 299 23.65 12.03 -24.36
C SER A 299 25.14 11.85 -24.71
N LYS A 300 25.73 12.81 -25.44
CA LYS A 300 27.18 12.78 -25.72
C LYS A 300 28.03 12.80 -24.43
N THR A 301 27.53 13.40 -23.35
CA THR A 301 28.12 13.33 -22.00
C THR A 301 28.05 11.90 -21.44
N GLN A 302 26.87 11.27 -21.45
CA GLN A 302 26.66 9.91 -20.96
C GLN A 302 27.44 8.85 -21.77
N LEU A 303 27.64 9.09 -23.07
CA LEU A 303 28.52 8.28 -23.91
C LEU A 303 29.97 8.37 -23.46
N ARG A 304 30.49 9.56 -23.16
CA ARG A 304 31.86 9.72 -22.60
C ARG A 304 31.99 9.05 -21.22
N ILE A 305 30.97 9.13 -20.37
CA ILE A 305 30.91 8.39 -19.11
C ILE A 305 30.96 6.87 -19.36
N CYS A 306 30.18 6.36 -20.32
CA CYS A 306 30.18 4.94 -20.68
C CYS A 306 31.53 4.46 -21.26
N ILE A 307 32.22 5.30 -22.02
CA ILE A 307 33.56 5.04 -22.54
C ILE A 307 34.58 4.95 -21.40
N ALA A 308 34.60 5.93 -20.50
CA ALA A 308 35.52 5.92 -19.35
C ALA A 308 35.25 4.75 -18.38
N LEU A 309 33.97 4.38 -18.19
CA LEU A 309 33.59 3.15 -17.49
C LEU A 309 34.13 1.89 -18.16
N CYS A 310 34.15 1.82 -19.50
CA CYS A 310 34.76 0.69 -20.20
C CYS A 310 36.29 0.66 -20.02
N HIS A 311 36.96 1.82 -20.00
CA HIS A 311 38.39 1.91 -19.65
C HIS A 311 38.63 1.37 -18.23
N SER A 312 37.89 1.85 -17.22
CA SER A 312 38.00 1.38 -15.83
C SER A 312 37.77 -0.13 -15.70
N LEU A 313 36.71 -0.67 -16.31
CA LEU A 313 36.40 -2.11 -16.26
C LEU A 313 37.43 -2.97 -17.02
N SER A 314 38.09 -2.42 -18.04
CA SER A 314 39.21 -3.08 -18.74
C SER A 314 40.55 -3.02 -17.97
N GLY A 315 40.61 -2.30 -16.84
CA GLY A 315 41.81 -2.15 -16.01
C GLY A 315 42.67 -0.91 -16.33
N ASP A 316 42.31 -0.11 -17.34
CA ASP A 316 42.97 1.16 -17.65
C ASP A 316 42.44 2.30 -16.75
N LEU A 317 42.78 2.19 -15.47
CA LEU A 317 42.32 3.11 -14.41
C LEU A 317 42.84 4.55 -14.62
N GLN A 318 44.05 4.71 -15.17
CA GLN A 318 44.64 6.02 -15.39
C GLN A 318 43.88 6.80 -16.47
N LYS A 319 43.63 6.16 -17.63
CA LYS A 319 42.85 6.78 -18.70
C LYS A 319 41.40 7.05 -18.28
N ALA A 320 40.79 6.12 -17.55
CA ALA A 320 39.45 6.33 -16.99
C ALA A 320 39.40 7.53 -16.04
N TYR A 321 40.39 7.67 -15.16
CA TYR A 321 40.52 8.80 -14.25
C TYR A 321 40.68 10.13 -15.02
N ASP A 322 41.57 10.19 -16.01
CA ASP A 322 41.82 11.41 -16.77
C ASP A 322 40.61 11.83 -17.63
N ASP A 323 39.91 10.88 -18.26
CA ASP A 323 38.69 11.15 -19.03
C ASP A 323 37.54 11.65 -18.13
N LEU A 324 37.31 11.00 -16.99
CA LEU A 324 36.31 11.41 -16.01
C LEU A 324 36.67 12.75 -15.35
N LYS A 325 37.95 13.03 -15.10
CA LYS A 325 38.36 14.28 -14.44
C LYS A 325 38.20 15.49 -15.36
N ARG A 326 38.45 15.33 -16.66
CA ARG A 326 38.12 16.35 -17.68
C ARG A 326 36.62 16.62 -17.72
N LEU A 327 35.80 15.57 -17.76
CA LEU A 327 34.33 15.67 -17.69
C LEU A 327 33.86 16.41 -16.43
N GLU A 328 34.44 16.12 -15.25
CA GLU A 328 34.05 16.78 -14.00
C GLU A 328 34.28 18.29 -14.06
N VAL A 329 35.43 18.73 -14.58
CA VAL A 329 35.77 20.15 -14.76
C VAL A 329 34.84 20.82 -15.78
N GLU A 330 34.54 20.17 -16.90
CA GLU A 330 33.60 20.68 -17.91
C GLU A 330 32.19 20.89 -17.31
N LEU A 331 31.66 19.88 -16.62
CA LEU A 331 30.32 19.94 -16.00
C LEU A 331 30.27 20.92 -14.82
N ALA A 332 31.35 21.04 -14.04
CA ALA A 332 31.45 22.02 -12.96
C ALA A 332 31.45 23.46 -13.50
N ASN A 333 32.19 23.73 -14.58
CA ASN A 333 32.22 25.04 -15.23
C ASN A 333 30.85 25.40 -15.83
N GLN A 334 30.18 24.45 -16.48
CA GLN A 334 28.81 24.63 -16.98
C GLN A 334 27.84 25.00 -15.85
N LEU A 335 27.90 24.29 -14.71
CA LEU A 335 27.07 24.61 -13.54
C LEU A 335 27.37 25.99 -12.93
N GLN A 336 28.64 26.43 -12.90
CA GLN A 336 29.02 27.75 -12.42
C GLN A 336 28.57 28.88 -13.36
N SER A 337 28.39 28.60 -14.66
CA SER A 337 27.95 29.58 -15.65
C SER A 337 26.43 29.82 -15.69
N LEU A 338 25.63 29.02 -14.97
CA LEU A 338 24.18 29.16 -14.94
C LEU A 338 23.73 30.36 -14.09
N SER A 339 23.01 31.29 -14.70
CA SER A 339 22.44 32.46 -14.04
C SER A 339 21.14 32.12 -13.27
N GLY A 340 21.24 31.36 -12.19
CA GLY A 340 20.12 31.05 -11.30
C GLY A 340 20.44 29.98 -10.25
N PRO A 341 19.61 29.83 -9.20
CA PRO A 341 19.75 28.71 -8.28
C PRO A 341 19.54 27.39 -9.03
N PRO A 342 20.43 26.39 -8.90
CA PRO A 342 20.34 25.16 -9.65
C PRO A 342 19.08 24.36 -9.32
N ILE A 343 18.42 23.82 -10.35
CA ILE A 343 17.25 22.93 -10.21
C ILE A 343 17.75 21.52 -9.88
N PRO A 344 17.45 20.97 -8.69
CA PRO A 344 17.84 19.60 -8.33
C PRO A 344 17.17 18.58 -9.26
N GLY A 345 17.93 17.58 -9.72
CA GLY A 345 17.42 16.52 -10.61
C GLY A 345 17.41 16.86 -12.10
N SER A 346 18.03 17.96 -12.54
CA SER A 346 18.26 18.18 -13.98
C SER A 346 19.30 17.18 -14.54
N PRO A 347 19.30 16.90 -15.87
CA PRO A 347 20.26 15.97 -16.46
C PRO A 347 21.72 16.32 -16.19
N LEU A 348 22.05 17.61 -16.16
CA LEU A 348 23.39 18.12 -15.85
C LEU A 348 23.82 17.80 -14.40
N PHE A 349 22.88 17.82 -13.45
CA PHE A 349 23.15 17.39 -12.07
C PHE A 349 23.37 15.89 -11.95
N SER A 350 22.56 15.09 -12.64
CA SER A 350 22.65 13.62 -12.61
C SER A 350 23.92 13.09 -13.32
N ASP A 351 24.26 13.67 -14.48
CA ASP A 351 25.49 13.35 -15.21
C ASP A 351 26.72 13.71 -14.35
N ARG A 352 26.75 14.87 -13.67
CA ARG A 352 27.86 15.24 -12.77
C ARG A 352 27.93 14.37 -11.52
N ALA A 353 26.79 14.05 -10.89
CA ALA A 353 26.75 13.14 -9.75
C ALA A 353 27.27 11.74 -10.11
N THR A 354 26.98 11.28 -11.33
CA THR A 354 27.52 10.04 -11.89
C THR A 354 29.02 10.12 -12.15
N VAL A 355 29.53 11.19 -12.78
CA VAL A 355 30.99 11.39 -12.96
C VAL A 355 31.74 11.38 -11.63
N LEU A 356 31.24 12.09 -10.62
CA LEU A 356 31.84 12.15 -9.28
C LEU A 356 31.83 10.78 -8.58
N ARG A 357 30.75 10.01 -8.75
CA ARG A 357 30.64 8.64 -8.22
C ARG A 357 31.68 7.71 -8.85
N GLU A 358 31.81 7.72 -10.16
CA GLU A 358 32.77 6.84 -10.86
C GLU A 358 34.22 7.31 -10.66
N LEU A 359 34.49 8.63 -10.52
CA LEU A 359 35.79 9.13 -10.05
C LEU A 359 36.14 8.59 -8.66
N GLY A 360 35.17 8.61 -7.74
CA GLY A 360 35.34 8.04 -6.41
C GLY A 360 35.70 6.55 -6.45
N TRP A 361 35.03 5.78 -7.31
CA TRP A 361 35.31 4.37 -7.51
C TRP A 361 36.68 4.10 -8.13
N VAL A 362 37.06 4.82 -9.19
CA VAL A 362 38.39 4.69 -9.82
C VAL A 362 39.49 5.08 -8.83
N CYS A 363 39.31 6.14 -8.03
CA CYS A 363 40.22 6.50 -6.93
C CYS A 363 40.39 5.38 -5.90
N TYR A 364 39.30 4.69 -5.53
CA TYR A 364 39.33 3.51 -4.64
C TYR A 364 40.02 2.29 -5.28
N GLN A 365 39.93 2.12 -6.59
CA GLN A 365 40.51 0.97 -7.32
C GLN A 365 42.01 1.07 -7.57
N PHE A 366 42.64 2.26 -7.54
CA PHE A 366 44.09 2.36 -7.77
C PHE A 366 44.89 1.61 -6.70
N ASP A 367 45.61 0.57 -7.13
CA ASP A 367 46.62 -0.12 -6.34
C ASP A 367 47.86 0.78 -6.18
N ASN A 368 48.18 1.14 -4.94
CA ASN A 368 49.16 2.14 -4.58
C ASN A 368 49.92 1.71 -3.32
N PRO A 369 51.22 2.05 -3.19
CA PRO A 369 51.95 1.89 -1.94
C PRO A 369 51.20 2.48 -0.75
N GLN A 370 51.35 1.90 0.45
CA GLN A 370 50.55 2.27 1.63
C GLN A 370 50.60 3.77 1.96
N GLU A 371 51.73 4.44 1.69
CA GLU A 371 51.92 5.88 1.90
C GLU A 371 51.01 6.76 1.02
N THR A 372 50.71 6.34 -0.22
CA THR A 372 49.83 7.07 -1.15
C THR A 372 48.40 6.53 -1.19
N ARG A 373 48.17 5.28 -0.73
CA ARG A 373 46.83 4.68 -0.59
C ARG A 373 45.89 5.54 0.26
N HIS A 374 46.37 6.11 1.38
CA HIS A 374 45.56 6.98 2.24
C HIS A 374 45.05 8.23 1.50
N GLN A 375 45.92 8.89 0.74
CA GLN A 375 45.58 10.10 -0.02
C GLN A 375 44.54 9.82 -1.12
N LYS A 376 44.62 8.62 -1.74
CA LYS A 376 43.64 8.19 -2.75
C LYS A 376 42.29 7.79 -2.16
N LEU A 377 42.27 7.23 -0.94
CA LEU A 377 41.02 7.01 -0.19
C LEU A 377 40.37 8.32 0.26
N GLU A 378 41.13 9.32 0.69
CA GLU A 378 40.61 10.67 0.98
C GLU A 378 40.11 11.40 -0.28
N GLU A 379 40.73 11.16 -1.44
CA GLU A 379 40.22 11.64 -2.72
C GLU A 379 38.92 10.94 -3.13
N ALA A 380 38.83 9.62 -2.96
CA ALA A 380 37.61 8.85 -3.19
C ALA A 380 36.47 9.33 -2.28
N GLU A 381 36.71 9.44 -0.97
CA GLU A 381 35.74 9.92 0.02
C GLU A 381 35.18 11.30 -0.38
N ARG A 382 36.03 12.25 -0.78
CA ARG A 382 35.61 13.59 -1.22
C ARG A 382 34.69 13.57 -2.44
N TYR A 383 35.03 12.82 -3.50
CA TYR A 383 34.19 12.75 -4.69
C TYR A 383 32.85 12.04 -4.41
N LEU A 384 32.85 10.99 -3.59
CA LEU A 384 31.64 10.26 -3.22
C LEU A 384 30.70 11.07 -2.31
N ILE A 385 31.23 11.84 -1.37
CA ILE A 385 30.46 12.81 -0.56
C ILE A 385 29.79 13.84 -1.48
N GLN A 386 30.52 14.42 -2.44
CA GLN A 386 29.94 15.37 -3.41
C GLN A 386 28.86 14.72 -4.28
N SER A 387 29.07 13.47 -4.75
CA SER A 387 28.06 12.72 -5.48
C SER A 387 26.79 12.49 -4.64
N ARG A 388 26.93 12.10 -3.37
CA ARG A 388 25.83 11.89 -2.42
C ARG A 388 25.03 13.17 -2.19
N ASP A 389 25.72 14.31 -2.07
CA ASP A 389 25.07 15.60 -1.82
C ASP A 389 24.33 16.13 -3.06
N LEU A 390 24.69 15.66 -4.26
CA LEU A 390 23.96 15.94 -5.52
C LEU A 390 22.81 14.95 -5.78
N GLU A 391 22.98 13.65 -5.46
CA GLU A 391 21.95 12.60 -5.59
C GLU A 391 21.77 11.76 -4.30
N PRO A 392 21.06 12.29 -3.26
CA PRO A 392 20.89 11.61 -1.96
C PRO A 392 20.04 10.33 -1.98
N ASN A 393 19.50 9.97 -3.14
CA ASN A 393 18.66 8.77 -3.32
C ASN A 393 19.35 7.66 -4.13
N HIS A 394 20.61 7.84 -4.53
CA HIS A 394 21.34 6.84 -5.33
C HIS A 394 22.15 5.88 -4.43
N GLY A 395 21.78 4.60 -4.40
CA GLY A 395 22.32 3.60 -3.47
C GLY A 395 23.79 3.24 -3.70
N LYS A 396 24.25 3.19 -4.96
CA LYS A 396 25.65 2.88 -5.29
C LYS A 396 26.66 3.85 -4.69
N THR A 397 26.30 5.13 -4.54
CA THR A 397 27.17 6.11 -3.87
C THR A 397 27.38 5.74 -2.41
N TYR A 398 26.34 5.27 -1.72
CA TYR A 398 26.44 4.74 -0.36
C TYR A 398 27.21 3.40 -0.31
N TYR A 399 27.07 2.53 -1.31
CA TYR A 399 27.88 1.30 -1.40
C TYR A 399 29.38 1.62 -1.54
N TYR A 400 29.76 2.53 -2.45
CA TYR A 400 31.15 2.95 -2.64
C TYR A 400 31.71 3.69 -1.39
N LEU A 401 30.91 4.49 -0.69
CA LEU A 401 31.29 5.07 0.61
C LEU A 401 31.54 3.97 1.66
N GLY A 402 30.67 2.97 1.72
CA GLY A 402 30.84 1.79 2.57
C GLY A 402 32.14 1.05 2.29
N ARG A 403 32.50 0.87 1.01
CA ARG A 403 33.79 0.29 0.58
C ARG A 403 34.98 1.13 1.06
N CYS A 404 34.94 2.45 0.89
CA CYS A 404 36.01 3.35 1.32
C CYS A 404 36.19 3.35 2.84
N TYR A 405 35.10 3.36 3.62
CA TYR A 405 35.17 3.28 5.08
C TYR A 405 35.58 1.90 5.60
N GLY A 406 35.24 0.82 4.87
CA GLY A 406 35.56 -0.57 5.24
C GLY A 406 37.06 -0.89 5.24
N GLU A 407 37.87 -0.23 4.41
CA GLU A 407 39.34 -0.38 4.40
C GLU A 407 39.98 0.03 5.74
N ASN A 408 39.37 0.98 6.45
CA ASN A 408 39.84 1.42 7.75
C ASN A 408 39.09 0.68 8.86
N LYS A 409 39.78 -0.25 9.54
CA LYS A 409 39.22 -1.05 10.64
C LYS A 409 38.62 -0.21 11.79
N GLN A 410 39.02 1.05 11.95
CA GLN A 410 38.44 1.96 12.95
C GLN A 410 37.08 2.58 12.52
N ARG A 411 36.77 2.62 11.22
CA ARG A 411 35.52 3.16 10.64
C ARG A 411 34.53 2.06 10.21
N ALA A 412 34.71 0.84 10.72
CA ALA A 412 33.85 -0.31 10.40
C ALA A 412 32.36 -0.09 10.71
N HIS A 413 32.04 0.74 11.72
CA HIS A 413 30.65 1.14 12.00
C HIS A 413 30.06 2.05 10.91
N ASP A 414 30.83 3.03 10.45
CA ASP A 414 30.43 3.96 9.39
C ASP A 414 30.25 3.21 8.06
N ALA A 415 31.11 2.24 7.77
CA ALA A 415 30.97 1.34 6.62
C ALA A 415 29.63 0.59 6.65
N PHE A 416 29.26 0.00 7.80
CA PHE A 416 27.97 -0.68 7.96
C PHE A 416 26.78 0.26 7.77
N LEU A 417 26.83 1.48 8.32
CA LEU A 417 25.76 2.47 8.13
C LEU A 417 25.56 2.83 6.64
N HIS A 418 26.65 3.00 5.89
CA HIS A 418 26.59 3.30 4.46
C HIS A 418 26.13 2.10 3.62
N TYR A 419 26.57 0.87 3.92
CA TYR A 419 26.00 -0.33 3.27
C TYR A 419 24.50 -0.49 3.55
N ARG A 420 24.06 -0.21 4.78
CA ARG A 420 22.64 -0.21 5.13
C ARG A 420 21.86 0.85 4.34
N GLN A 421 22.41 2.06 4.17
CA GLN A 421 21.81 3.10 3.33
C GLN A 421 21.75 2.69 1.85
N ALA A 422 22.78 2.01 1.33
CA ALA A 422 22.76 1.46 -0.04
C ALA A 422 21.63 0.43 -0.23
N ILE A 423 21.41 -0.43 0.78
CA ILE A 423 20.26 -1.32 0.85
C ILE A 423 18.97 -0.48 0.90
N ASP A 424 18.79 0.43 1.85
CA ASP A 424 17.56 1.23 2.03
C ASP A 424 17.18 2.01 0.75
N LYS A 425 18.15 2.51 -0.01
CA LYS A 425 17.96 3.19 -1.31
C LYS A 425 17.78 2.26 -2.53
N SER A 426 17.42 1.01 -2.31
CA SER A 426 17.00 0.03 -3.34
C SER A 426 18.06 -0.43 -4.35
N GLU A 427 19.35 -0.30 -4.03
CA GLU A 427 20.46 -0.84 -4.84
C GLU A 427 21.30 -1.88 -4.06
N GLY A 428 20.70 -2.55 -3.07
CA GLY A 428 21.32 -3.65 -2.34
C GLY A 428 21.44 -4.91 -3.20
N ASP A 429 22.53 -5.01 -3.95
CA ASP A 429 22.92 -6.15 -4.78
C ASP A 429 23.73 -7.22 -4.01
N ALA A 430 24.14 -8.28 -4.70
CA ALA A 430 24.95 -9.36 -4.13
C ALA A 430 26.32 -8.85 -3.62
N ASP A 431 26.93 -7.89 -4.32
CA ASP A 431 28.19 -7.24 -3.93
C ASP A 431 28.09 -6.48 -2.61
N THR A 432 26.96 -5.80 -2.37
CA THR A 432 26.67 -5.10 -1.11
C THR A 432 26.60 -6.08 0.07
N TRP A 433 25.86 -7.18 -0.06
CA TRP A 433 25.77 -8.22 0.98
C TRP A 433 27.09 -8.97 1.18
N CYS A 434 27.82 -9.22 0.09
CA CYS A 434 29.17 -9.81 0.16
C CYS A 434 30.14 -8.89 0.92
N SER A 435 30.05 -7.57 0.72
CA SER A 435 30.89 -6.59 1.42
C SER A 435 30.51 -6.43 2.90
N ILE A 436 29.23 -6.59 3.26
CA ILE A 436 28.79 -6.70 4.66
C ILE A 436 29.34 -7.98 5.30
N GLY A 437 29.33 -9.12 4.58
CA GLY A 437 29.89 -10.38 5.07
C GLY A 437 31.39 -10.29 5.37
N LEU A 438 32.17 -9.67 4.48
CA LEU A 438 33.59 -9.37 4.71
C LEU A 438 33.79 -8.47 5.93
N LEU A 439 32.97 -7.43 6.09
CA LEU A 439 33.05 -6.52 7.23
C LEU A 439 32.80 -7.23 8.58
N TYR A 440 31.85 -8.17 8.64
CA TYR A 440 31.63 -9.01 9.82
C TYR A 440 32.77 -10.03 10.04
N GLN A 441 33.34 -10.58 8.97
CA GLN A 441 34.49 -11.48 9.04
C GLN A 441 35.73 -10.77 9.62
N ASP A 442 36.01 -9.54 9.19
CA ASP A 442 37.07 -8.69 9.75
C ASP A 442 36.83 -8.29 11.22
N GLN A 443 35.57 -8.20 11.65
CA GLN A 443 35.17 -8.01 13.05
C GLN A 443 35.14 -9.31 13.87
N ASN A 444 35.54 -10.45 13.29
CA ASN A 444 35.52 -11.77 13.92
C ASN A 444 34.11 -12.21 14.40
N GLN A 445 33.08 -11.88 13.62
CA GLN A 445 31.67 -12.26 13.81
C GLN A 445 31.24 -13.28 12.74
N PRO A 446 31.63 -14.57 12.87
CA PRO A 446 31.52 -15.53 11.77
C PRO A 446 30.07 -15.99 11.48
N MET A 447 29.15 -15.87 12.44
CA MET A 447 27.72 -16.17 12.22
C MET A 447 27.04 -15.09 11.37
N ASP A 448 27.29 -13.82 11.66
CA ASP A 448 26.73 -12.68 10.92
C ASP A 448 27.35 -12.58 9.52
N ALA A 449 28.66 -12.88 9.40
CA ALA A 449 29.33 -13.05 8.11
C ALA A 449 28.70 -14.18 7.27
N LEU A 450 28.43 -15.35 7.88
CA LEU A 450 27.77 -16.48 7.22
C LEU A 450 26.40 -16.08 6.66
N GLN A 451 25.56 -15.44 7.47
CA GLN A 451 24.24 -14.99 7.04
C GLN A 451 24.34 -13.98 5.89
N ALA A 452 25.24 -13.00 5.96
CA ALA A 452 25.42 -12.01 4.90
C ALA A 452 25.94 -12.61 3.58
N PHE A 453 26.85 -13.58 3.62
CA PHE A 453 27.30 -14.29 2.42
C PHE A 453 26.19 -15.16 1.80
N ILE A 454 25.35 -15.80 2.61
CA ILE A 454 24.18 -16.56 2.09
C ILE A 454 23.21 -15.61 1.39
N CYS A 455 22.89 -14.46 2.00
CA CYS A 455 22.07 -13.43 1.36
C CYS A 455 22.63 -12.96 0.01
N ALA A 456 23.96 -12.80 -0.10
CA ALA A 456 24.61 -12.44 -1.37
C ALA A 456 24.43 -13.50 -2.46
N VAL A 457 24.57 -14.78 -2.11
CA VAL A 457 24.41 -15.90 -3.05
C VAL A 457 22.93 -16.18 -3.38
N GLU A 458 22.00 -15.97 -2.45
CA GLU A 458 20.55 -16.03 -2.73
C GLU A 458 20.08 -14.94 -3.70
N LEU A 459 20.68 -13.75 -3.62
CA LEU A 459 20.40 -12.65 -4.55
C LEU A 459 20.99 -12.91 -5.95
N ASN A 460 22.19 -13.49 -6.03
CA ASN A 460 22.80 -13.89 -7.28
C ASN A 460 23.57 -15.22 -7.12
N PRO A 461 22.98 -16.36 -7.52
CA PRO A 461 23.64 -17.67 -7.46
C PRO A 461 24.92 -17.77 -8.30
N GLU A 462 25.08 -16.90 -9.31
CA GLU A 462 26.25 -16.87 -10.19
C GLU A 462 27.41 -16.03 -9.62
N HIS A 463 27.22 -15.37 -8.46
CA HIS A 463 28.18 -14.45 -7.86
C HIS A 463 29.37 -15.18 -7.19
N SER A 464 30.33 -15.58 -8.03
CA SER A 464 31.56 -16.32 -7.66
C SER A 464 32.37 -15.71 -6.49
N PRO A 465 32.49 -14.37 -6.32
CA PRO A 465 33.18 -13.79 -5.15
C PRO A 465 32.50 -14.11 -3.81
N ALA A 466 31.16 -14.15 -3.74
CA ALA A 466 30.45 -14.48 -2.50
C ALA A 466 30.62 -15.96 -2.14
N TRP A 467 30.54 -16.86 -3.13
CA TRP A 467 30.87 -18.28 -2.93
C TRP A 467 32.31 -18.49 -2.45
N THR A 468 33.26 -17.71 -2.98
CA THR A 468 34.68 -17.78 -2.58
C THR A 468 34.88 -17.30 -1.15
N ASN A 469 34.30 -16.15 -0.77
CA ASN A 469 34.41 -15.62 0.59
C ASN A 469 33.69 -16.50 1.62
N LEU A 470 32.54 -17.08 1.25
CA LEU A 470 31.85 -18.11 2.05
C LEU A 470 32.70 -19.36 2.26
N GLY A 471 33.40 -19.84 1.22
CA GLY A 471 34.36 -20.95 1.33
C GLY A 471 35.54 -20.62 2.25
N GLN A 472 36.06 -19.38 2.18
CA GLN A 472 37.13 -18.90 3.05
C GLN A 472 36.69 -18.77 4.51
N LEU A 473 35.43 -18.36 4.77
CA LEU A 473 34.85 -18.34 6.12
C LEU A 473 34.78 -19.75 6.72
N TYR A 474 34.30 -20.74 5.97
CA TYR A 474 34.30 -22.14 6.42
C TYR A 474 35.72 -22.70 6.63
N LEU A 475 36.68 -22.31 5.79
CA LEU A 475 38.09 -22.69 5.93
C LEU A 475 38.70 -22.15 7.24
N GLN A 476 38.42 -20.90 7.60
CA GLN A 476 38.85 -20.28 8.86
C GLN A 476 38.28 -20.97 10.10
N GLN A 477 37.09 -21.56 10.00
CA GLN A 477 36.44 -22.34 11.08
C GLN A 477 36.76 -23.84 11.00
N HIS A 478 37.77 -24.24 10.21
CA HIS A 478 38.22 -25.62 10.02
C HIS A 478 37.14 -26.60 9.48
N GLN A 479 36.14 -26.07 8.75
CA GLN A 479 35.08 -26.85 8.09
C GLN A 479 35.42 -27.12 6.62
N PHE A 480 36.46 -27.93 6.42
CA PHE A 480 37.07 -28.22 5.12
C PHE A 480 36.09 -28.77 4.06
N GLN A 481 35.08 -29.55 4.48
CA GLN A 481 34.13 -30.18 3.58
C GLN A 481 33.08 -29.20 3.02
N ASP A 482 32.55 -28.30 3.87
CA ASP A 482 31.66 -27.21 3.44
C ASP A 482 32.42 -26.19 2.56
N ALA A 483 33.66 -25.84 2.95
CA ALA A 483 34.53 -24.95 2.18
C ALA A 483 34.78 -25.47 0.75
N LEU A 484 35.06 -26.77 0.61
CA LEU A 484 35.26 -27.41 -0.70
C LEU A 484 34.00 -27.33 -1.59
N GLN A 485 32.80 -27.44 -1.01
CA GLN A 485 31.55 -27.32 -1.77
C GLN A 485 31.33 -25.88 -2.26
N CYS A 486 31.56 -24.88 -1.41
CA CYS A 486 31.48 -23.46 -1.80
C CYS A 486 32.48 -23.11 -2.93
N PHE A 487 33.73 -23.57 -2.83
CA PHE A 487 34.73 -23.35 -3.87
C PHE A 487 34.41 -24.06 -5.20
N LYS A 488 33.75 -25.23 -5.17
CA LYS A 488 33.27 -25.90 -6.39
C LYS A 488 32.14 -25.13 -7.06
N ASN A 489 31.19 -24.59 -6.28
CA ASN A 489 30.13 -23.74 -6.82
C ASN A 489 30.70 -22.44 -7.43
N ALA A 490 31.67 -21.79 -6.76
CA ALA A 490 32.37 -20.60 -7.28
C ALA A 490 33.01 -20.85 -8.67
N LEU A 491 33.60 -22.04 -8.86
CA LEU A 491 34.24 -22.46 -10.11
C LEU A 491 33.23 -22.88 -11.20
N GLN A 492 32.08 -23.43 -10.81
CA GLN A 492 31.02 -23.80 -11.76
C GLN A 492 30.41 -22.57 -12.44
N HIS A 493 30.19 -21.49 -11.69
CA HIS A 493 29.57 -20.26 -12.21
C HIS A 493 30.58 -19.27 -12.82
N ASN A 494 31.87 -19.36 -12.48
CA ASN A 494 32.93 -18.65 -13.21
C ASN A 494 34.12 -19.59 -13.52
N PRO A 495 34.15 -20.22 -14.71
CA PRO A 495 35.23 -21.12 -15.11
C PRO A 495 36.61 -20.45 -15.26
N VAL A 496 36.62 -19.12 -15.37
CA VAL A 496 37.81 -18.27 -15.57
C VAL A 496 38.52 -17.95 -14.22
N CYS A 497 37.88 -18.25 -13.08
CA CYS A 497 38.40 -17.92 -11.75
C CYS A 497 39.78 -18.55 -11.40
N PRO A 498 40.53 -17.91 -10.48
CA PRO A 498 41.98 -17.86 -10.53
C PRO A 498 42.69 -19.08 -9.92
N ALA A 499 43.98 -19.23 -10.25
CA ALA A 499 44.83 -20.34 -9.82
C ALA A 499 44.80 -20.67 -8.30
N PRO A 500 44.73 -19.70 -7.35
CA PRO A 500 44.65 -20.00 -5.92
C PRO A 500 43.40 -20.79 -5.53
N LEU A 501 42.26 -20.56 -6.18
CA LEU A 501 41.01 -21.29 -5.91
C LEU A 501 41.16 -22.78 -6.27
N LYS A 502 41.79 -23.05 -7.43
CA LYS A 502 42.09 -24.42 -7.89
C LYS A 502 43.12 -25.10 -6.99
N GLN A 503 44.08 -24.36 -6.45
CA GLN A 503 45.04 -24.85 -5.45
C GLN A 503 44.38 -25.16 -4.11
N HIS A 504 43.50 -24.30 -3.58
CA HIS A 504 42.74 -24.57 -2.36
C HIS A 504 41.87 -25.83 -2.49
N ILE A 505 41.17 -26.00 -3.61
CA ILE A 505 40.40 -27.23 -3.90
C ILE A 505 41.32 -28.47 -3.85
N ALA A 506 42.46 -28.44 -4.54
CA ALA A 506 43.39 -29.58 -4.58
C ALA A 506 44.04 -29.90 -3.22
N ILE A 507 44.32 -28.89 -2.39
CA ILE A 507 44.83 -29.07 -1.01
C ILE A 507 43.76 -29.71 -0.13
N LEU A 508 42.53 -29.19 -0.15
CA LEU A 508 41.41 -29.68 0.66
C LEU A 508 41.02 -31.12 0.28
N GLU A 509 40.99 -31.45 -1.01
CA GLU A 509 40.76 -32.83 -1.47
C GLU A 509 41.88 -33.78 -1.03
N ARG A 510 43.12 -33.31 -0.90
CA ARG A 510 44.24 -34.12 -0.40
C ARG A 510 44.15 -34.34 1.12
N GLU A 511 43.84 -33.31 1.90
CA GLU A 511 43.72 -33.39 3.37
C GLU A 511 42.53 -34.25 3.82
N LEU A 512 41.38 -34.12 3.14
CA LEU A 512 40.19 -34.94 3.39
C LEU A 512 40.43 -36.42 3.04
N ASN A 513 41.16 -36.70 1.95
CA ASN A 513 41.52 -38.08 1.59
C ASN A 513 42.49 -38.70 2.60
N ILE A 514 43.51 -37.98 3.09
CA ILE A 514 44.46 -38.48 4.11
C ILE A 514 43.75 -38.79 5.43
N SER A 515 42.78 -37.96 5.82
CA SER A 515 41.99 -38.14 7.05
C SER A 515 41.13 -39.40 7.03
N SER A 516 40.68 -39.86 5.86
CA SER A 516 39.91 -41.10 5.71
C SER A 516 40.72 -42.37 6.05
N ALA A 517 42.05 -42.32 5.96
CA ALA A 517 42.95 -43.46 6.14
C ALA A 517 43.47 -43.68 7.58
N HIS A 518 43.25 -42.74 8.50
CA HIS A 518 43.86 -42.75 9.85
C HIS A 518 42.83 -42.79 11.00
N SER A 519 41.67 -43.40 10.80
CA SER A 519 40.60 -43.51 11.80
C SER A 519 40.81 -44.62 12.86
N GLN A 520 42.04 -44.79 13.35
CA GLN A 520 42.37 -45.52 14.58
C GLN A 520 43.57 -44.90 15.34
N ALA A 521 43.36 -43.75 16.02
CA ALA A 521 44.04 -43.43 17.30
C ALA A 521 43.60 -42.07 17.87
N GLY A 522 43.29 -42.06 19.17
CA GLY A 522 43.64 -40.96 20.08
C GLY A 522 42.92 -39.60 19.94
N ASN A 523 41.98 -39.34 20.85
CA ASN A 523 41.49 -37.99 21.13
C ASN A 523 42.65 -36.98 21.33
N ARG A 524 42.65 -35.89 20.56
CA ARG A 524 43.22 -34.61 20.98
C ARG A 524 42.11 -33.57 21.00
N SER A 525 41.78 -33.07 22.20
CA SER A 525 40.82 -31.99 22.37
C SER A 525 41.40 -30.68 21.82
N VAL A 526 40.85 -30.19 20.73
CA VAL A 526 41.00 -28.78 20.32
C VAL A 526 39.99 -27.95 21.12
N ALA A 527 40.39 -26.73 21.51
CA ALA A 527 39.58 -25.83 22.33
C ALA A 527 38.23 -25.47 21.65
N PRO A 528 37.19 -25.08 22.41
CA PRO A 528 35.85 -24.86 21.88
C PRO A 528 35.76 -23.57 21.04
N GLY A 529 36.04 -23.67 19.74
CA GLY A 529 35.66 -22.68 18.74
C GLY A 529 34.18 -22.79 18.35
N VAL A 530 33.58 -21.68 17.91
CA VAL A 530 32.19 -21.64 17.43
C VAL A 530 32.10 -22.36 16.08
N LYS A 531 31.56 -23.58 16.09
CA LYS A 531 31.32 -24.34 14.85
C LYS A 531 30.15 -23.72 14.08
N LEU A 532 30.35 -23.37 12.82
CA LEU A 532 29.29 -22.83 11.97
C LEU A 532 28.32 -23.93 11.50
N PRO A 533 27.05 -23.59 11.23
CA PRO A 533 26.12 -24.46 10.51
C PRO A 533 26.73 -24.99 9.22
N ILE A 534 26.55 -26.28 8.93
CA ILE A 534 26.93 -26.85 7.62
C ILE A 534 26.18 -26.14 6.50
N LEU A 535 26.73 -26.11 5.29
CA LEU A 535 26.19 -25.32 4.18
C LEU A 535 24.69 -25.60 3.97
N GLN A 536 24.28 -26.87 3.98
CA GLN A 536 22.88 -27.31 3.85
C GLN A 536 21.92 -26.90 4.98
N GLU A 537 22.43 -26.58 6.16
CA GLU A 537 21.65 -26.04 7.28
C GLU A 537 21.61 -24.51 7.26
N ALA A 538 22.68 -23.90 6.75
CA ALA A 538 22.77 -22.45 6.59
C ALA A 538 21.71 -21.92 5.59
N TRP A 539 21.46 -22.64 4.48
CA TRP A 539 20.33 -22.40 3.55
C TRP A 539 18.92 -22.52 4.17
N LYS A 540 18.80 -23.00 5.41
CA LYS A 540 17.51 -23.15 6.12
C LYS A 540 17.32 -22.09 7.20
N GLN A 541 18.29 -21.20 7.39
CA GLN A 541 18.17 -20.10 8.36
C GLN A 541 17.19 -19.04 7.85
N PRO A 542 16.45 -18.36 8.75
CA PRO A 542 15.43 -17.40 8.35
C PRO A 542 16.07 -16.16 7.72
N ILE A 543 15.99 -16.08 6.39
CA ILE A 543 16.30 -14.88 5.59
C ILE A 543 15.67 -13.64 6.25
N PRO A 544 16.42 -12.54 6.45
CA PRO A 544 15.88 -11.29 6.98
C PRO A 544 14.61 -10.84 6.24
N SER A 545 13.63 -10.32 7.00
CA SER A 545 12.31 -9.96 6.47
C SER A 545 12.36 -8.98 5.29
N GLU A 546 13.32 -8.05 5.32
CA GLU A 546 13.58 -7.06 4.29
C GLU A 546 14.01 -7.71 2.96
N LEU A 547 14.79 -8.80 3.02
CA LEU A 547 15.24 -9.55 1.84
C LEU A 547 14.11 -10.38 1.24
N ARG A 548 13.34 -11.09 2.07
CA ARG A 548 12.18 -11.85 1.59
C ARG A 548 11.13 -10.93 0.98
N GLN A 549 10.90 -9.76 1.57
CA GLN A 549 10.02 -8.74 1.00
C GLN A 549 10.53 -8.25 -0.36
N ARG A 550 11.82 -7.93 -0.50
CA ARG A 550 12.40 -7.41 -1.75
C ARG A 550 12.59 -8.45 -2.85
N GLN A 551 12.90 -9.70 -2.50
CA GLN A 551 12.93 -10.80 -3.46
C GLN A 551 11.50 -11.09 -3.97
N ASN A 552 10.50 -11.02 -3.09
CA ASN A 552 9.09 -11.06 -3.47
C ASN A 552 8.69 -9.83 -4.30
N GLU A 553 9.10 -8.61 -3.97
CA GLU A 553 8.82 -7.39 -4.75
C GLU A 553 9.50 -7.42 -6.12
N ALA A 554 10.75 -7.88 -6.22
CA ALA A 554 11.45 -8.02 -7.50
C ALA A 554 10.87 -9.15 -8.36
N ASN A 555 10.44 -10.25 -7.75
CA ASN A 555 9.74 -11.34 -8.43
C ASN A 555 8.29 -10.95 -8.79
N LEU A 556 7.61 -10.14 -7.99
CA LEU A 556 6.34 -9.50 -8.36
C LEU A 556 6.57 -8.51 -9.50
N LEU A 557 7.53 -7.60 -9.44
CA LEU A 557 7.79 -6.61 -10.50
C LEU A 557 8.11 -7.29 -11.84
N LYS A 558 8.80 -8.43 -11.77
CA LYS A 558 8.93 -9.40 -12.86
C LYS A 558 7.55 -9.90 -13.29
N GLN A 559 6.86 -10.70 -12.47
CA GLN A 559 5.58 -11.35 -12.80
C GLN A 559 4.49 -10.37 -13.28
N PHE A 560 4.42 -9.17 -12.71
CA PHE A 560 3.46 -8.11 -13.03
C PHE A 560 3.73 -7.48 -14.41
N ARG A 561 5.01 -7.30 -14.79
CA ARG A 561 5.40 -6.94 -16.16
C ARG A 561 5.19 -8.09 -17.16
N TYR A 562 5.18 -9.35 -16.70
CA TYR A 562 5.02 -10.53 -17.56
C TYR A 562 3.57 -10.95 -17.81
N ARG A 563 2.67 -10.89 -16.82
CA ARG A 563 1.32 -11.50 -16.89
C ARG A 563 0.18 -10.55 -17.25
N GLU A 564 0.12 -9.36 -16.67
CA GLU A 564 -1.11 -8.55 -16.70
C GLU A 564 -1.27 -7.65 -17.93
N GLY A 565 -0.22 -7.54 -18.74
CA GLY A 565 -0.12 -6.60 -19.84
C GLY A 565 -0.06 -5.14 -19.39
N SER A 566 0.14 -4.23 -20.33
CA SER A 566 0.20 -2.80 -20.02
C SER A 566 -1.11 -2.24 -19.48
N PRO A 567 -1.08 -1.27 -18.52
CA PRO A 567 -2.26 -0.50 -18.11
C PRO A 567 -2.99 0.20 -19.26
N LEU A 568 -2.37 0.34 -20.44
CA LEU A 568 -3.03 0.74 -21.68
C LEU A 568 -4.23 -0.16 -22.04
N TRP A 569 -4.07 -1.48 -21.91
CA TRP A 569 -5.06 -2.45 -22.39
C TRP A 569 -6.19 -2.71 -21.37
N LYS A 570 -5.99 -2.30 -20.11
CA LYS A 570 -7.01 -2.33 -19.04
C LYS A 570 -7.99 -1.13 -19.09
N MET A 571 -7.83 -0.21 -20.04
CA MET A 571 -8.66 1.01 -20.15
C MET A 571 -10.14 0.77 -20.47
N ALA A 572 -10.53 -0.44 -20.91
CA ALA A 572 -11.91 -0.76 -21.27
C ALA A 572 -12.92 -0.67 -20.10
N GLU A 573 -12.46 -0.78 -18.86
CA GLU A 573 -13.30 -0.79 -17.65
C GLU A 573 -13.34 0.57 -16.93
N LEU A 574 -12.50 1.54 -17.33
CA LEU A 574 -12.44 2.89 -16.76
C LEU A 574 -13.15 3.89 -17.65
N GLY A 575 -14.49 3.89 -17.55
CA GLY A 575 -15.37 4.74 -18.35
C GLY A 575 -15.05 6.25 -18.25
N VAL A 576 -14.86 6.87 -19.42
CA VAL A 576 -15.23 8.25 -19.75
C VAL A 576 -15.00 9.31 -18.65
N THR A 577 -13.76 9.80 -18.51
CA THR A 577 -13.35 11.23 -18.41
C THR A 577 -12.01 11.40 -17.68
N ARG A 578 -10.90 11.46 -18.42
CA ARG A 578 -9.75 12.30 -18.01
C ARG A 578 -9.76 13.55 -18.88
N LYS A 579 -10.14 14.70 -18.31
CA LYS A 579 -9.87 16.00 -18.95
C LYS A 579 -8.36 16.23 -18.98
N ARG A 580 -7.88 16.70 -20.12
CA ARG A 580 -6.47 17.01 -20.41
C ARG A 580 -5.96 18.09 -19.44
N PRO A 581 -4.78 17.95 -18.82
CA PRO A 581 -4.10 19.09 -18.21
C PRO A 581 -3.77 20.11 -19.31
N LYS A 582 -3.93 21.41 -19.02
CA LYS A 582 -3.34 22.44 -19.86
C LYS A 582 -1.83 22.46 -19.60
N LEU A 583 -1.04 22.38 -20.66
CA LEU A 583 0.36 22.77 -20.65
C LEU A 583 0.42 24.27 -20.98
N GLU A 584 0.89 25.04 -20.02
CA GLU A 584 1.70 26.25 -20.24
C GLU A 584 3.07 25.76 -20.77
N GLN A 585 3.76 26.38 -21.73
CA GLN A 585 3.57 27.57 -22.57
C GLN A 585 4.10 27.26 -23.98
N ASP A 586 3.67 28.00 -24.99
CA ASP A 586 4.56 28.44 -26.09
C ASP A 586 3.98 29.72 -26.72
N GLU A 587 4.85 30.61 -27.19
CA GLU A 587 4.53 31.98 -27.60
C GLU A 587 4.23 32.11 -29.11
N GLY A 588 3.41 33.10 -29.48
CA GLY A 588 3.32 33.64 -30.85
C GLY A 588 2.42 32.90 -31.84
N ASP A 589 1.22 33.47 -32.12
CA ASP A 589 0.87 34.06 -33.42
C ASP A 589 -0.63 34.41 -33.54
N GLU A 590 -0.97 35.24 -34.53
CA GLU A 590 -2.20 36.03 -34.58
C GLU A 590 -3.51 35.22 -34.78
N MET A 591 -4.60 35.74 -34.19
CA MET A 591 -5.90 35.09 -34.13
C MET A 591 -6.66 35.17 -35.47
N ASN A 592 -6.74 34.05 -36.18
CA ASN A 592 -7.30 34.02 -37.54
C ASN A 592 -8.84 33.88 -37.57
N ALA A 593 -9.50 34.52 -38.54
CA ALA A 593 -10.96 34.78 -38.52
C ALA A 593 -11.86 33.54 -38.51
N GLU A 594 -11.36 32.38 -38.96
CA GLU A 594 -12.11 31.12 -38.98
C GLU A 594 -12.40 30.57 -37.57
N GLN A 595 -11.55 30.86 -36.57
CA GLN A 595 -11.80 30.45 -35.18
C GLN A 595 -12.99 31.20 -34.56
N ALA A 596 -13.18 32.48 -34.92
CA ALA A 596 -14.33 33.26 -34.47
C ALA A 596 -15.65 32.70 -35.05
N ALA A 597 -15.64 32.30 -36.33
CA ALA A 597 -16.79 31.67 -36.97
C ALA A 597 -17.13 30.31 -36.32
N LEU A 598 -16.12 29.50 -35.96
CA LEU A 598 -16.33 28.20 -35.31
C LEU A 598 -16.96 28.35 -33.91
N CYS A 599 -16.54 29.35 -33.14
CA CYS A 599 -17.15 29.66 -31.84
C CYS A 599 -18.64 30.05 -31.98
N GLY A 600 -19.01 30.87 -32.96
CA GLY A 600 -20.41 31.22 -33.22
C GLY A 600 -21.29 30.01 -33.57
N ILE A 601 -20.77 29.07 -34.36
CA ILE A 601 -21.46 27.81 -34.70
C ILE A 601 -21.62 26.92 -33.45
N LEU A 602 -20.61 26.87 -32.58
CA LEU A 602 -20.66 26.08 -31.34
C LEU A 602 -21.68 26.65 -30.33
N ASP A 603 -21.80 27.97 -30.22
CA ASP A 603 -22.83 28.60 -29.37
C ASP A 603 -24.25 28.40 -29.91
N MET A 604 -24.45 28.45 -31.24
CA MET A 604 -25.74 28.07 -31.86
C MET A 604 -26.10 26.60 -31.60
N ASN A 605 -25.13 25.69 -31.74
CA ASN A 605 -25.36 24.26 -31.47
C ASN A 605 -25.68 24.00 -29.98
N LYS A 606 -25.07 24.75 -29.07
CA LYS A 606 -25.36 24.69 -27.63
C LYS A 606 -26.80 25.14 -27.32
N GLN A 607 -27.25 26.24 -27.92
CA GLN A 607 -28.64 26.70 -27.78
C GLN A 607 -29.65 25.67 -28.30
N HIS A 608 -29.40 25.06 -29.47
CA HIS A 608 -30.25 23.99 -30.00
C HIS A 608 -30.30 22.72 -29.13
N LEU A 609 -29.20 22.36 -28.46
CA LEU A 609 -29.17 21.23 -27.53
C LEU A 609 -29.97 21.53 -26.24
N ASP A 610 -29.87 22.74 -25.71
CA ASP A 610 -30.64 23.17 -24.54
C ASP A 610 -32.15 23.25 -24.81
N GLU A 611 -32.57 23.61 -26.03
CA GLU A 611 -33.99 23.55 -26.44
C GLU A 611 -34.51 22.13 -26.63
N ASN A 612 -33.72 21.23 -27.24
CA ASN A 612 -34.09 19.82 -27.36
C ASN A 612 -34.22 19.13 -25.99
N SER A 613 -33.34 19.46 -25.04
CA SER A 613 -33.40 18.96 -23.66
C SER A 613 -34.73 19.36 -22.97
N LYS A 614 -35.17 20.63 -23.15
CA LYS A 614 -36.46 21.12 -22.63
C LYS A 614 -37.66 20.41 -23.26
N ASN A 615 -37.63 20.16 -24.57
CA ASN A 615 -38.70 19.43 -25.26
C ASN A 615 -38.83 17.97 -24.81
N ILE A 616 -37.72 17.26 -24.61
CA ILE A 616 -37.71 15.88 -24.09
C ILE A 616 -38.28 15.84 -22.66
N HIS A 617 -37.93 16.81 -21.81
CA HIS A 617 -38.48 16.92 -20.47
C HIS A 617 -40.00 17.14 -20.48
N HIS A 618 -40.52 17.95 -21.41
CA HIS A 618 -41.96 18.17 -21.56
C HIS A 618 -42.72 16.93 -22.10
N GLN A 619 -42.08 16.08 -22.92
CA GLN A 619 -42.70 14.83 -23.37
C GLN A 619 -42.77 13.77 -22.26
N LEU A 620 -41.72 13.63 -21.43
CA LEU A 620 -41.69 12.69 -20.32
C LEU A 620 -42.76 12.96 -19.25
N LEU A 621 -43.17 14.22 -19.07
CA LEU A 621 -44.24 14.60 -18.14
C LEU A 621 -45.65 14.16 -18.57
N LYS A 622 -45.87 13.71 -19.82
CA LYS A 622 -47.19 13.25 -20.31
C LYS A 622 -47.44 11.74 -20.12
N LEU A 623 -46.46 10.94 -19.70
CA LEU A 623 -46.51 9.47 -19.77
C LEU A 623 -46.72 8.73 -18.43
N LYS A 624 -47.33 9.35 -17.42
CA LYS A 624 -47.69 8.66 -16.15
C LYS A 624 -49.15 8.82 -15.73
N LYS A 625 -49.98 7.84 -16.11
CA LYS A 625 -51.16 7.38 -15.34
C LYS A 625 -51.23 5.83 -15.42
N PRO A 626 -51.66 5.14 -14.34
CA PRO A 626 -51.63 3.67 -14.27
C PRO A 626 -52.96 3.02 -14.68
N ASN A 627 -52.92 1.74 -15.06
CA ASN A 627 -54.07 0.84 -15.04
C ASN A 627 -53.67 -0.48 -14.34
N LEU A 628 -54.64 -1.08 -13.64
CA LEU A 628 -54.53 -2.35 -12.92
C LEU A 628 -54.57 -3.52 -13.92
N GLU A 629 -54.07 -4.69 -13.50
CA GLU A 629 -54.95 -5.86 -13.37
C GLU A 629 -54.42 -6.88 -12.33
N ARG A 630 -55.35 -7.66 -11.76
CA ARG A 630 -55.09 -8.66 -10.70
C ARG A 630 -55.01 -10.07 -11.31
N THR A 631 -54.24 -10.95 -10.68
CA THR A 631 -54.53 -12.40 -10.68
C THR A 631 -54.28 -12.99 -9.30
N THR A 632 -55.07 -13.99 -8.94
CA THR A 632 -55.28 -14.49 -7.57
C THR A 632 -54.94 -15.97 -7.44
N VAL A 633 -54.26 -16.38 -6.37
CA VAL A 633 -54.27 -17.76 -5.86
C VAL A 633 -54.23 -17.74 -4.32
N SER A 634 -55.00 -18.63 -3.68
CA SER A 634 -55.14 -18.76 -2.22
C SER A 634 -54.17 -19.78 -1.60
N PRO A 635 -53.93 -19.75 -0.27
CA PRO A 635 -53.01 -20.67 0.41
C PRO A 635 -53.64 -22.02 0.76
N MET A 636 -52.79 -23.05 0.96
CA MET A 636 -53.14 -24.35 1.57
C MET A 636 -52.48 -24.49 2.95
N THR A 637 -53.06 -25.38 3.78
CA THR A 637 -52.88 -25.48 5.23
C THR A 637 -51.71 -26.37 5.68
N MET A 638 -51.36 -26.27 6.97
CA MET A 638 -50.46 -27.20 7.69
C MET A 638 -51.06 -28.60 7.79
N ASP A 639 -50.23 -29.62 8.08
CA ASP A 639 -50.52 -30.67 9.07
C ASP A 639 -49.25 -31.44 9.51
N ASP A 640 -49.37 -32.08 10.68
CA ASP A 640 -48.57 -33.17 11.28
C ASP A 640 -47.19 -32.96 11.95
N LEU A 641 -47.23 -33.08 13.29
CA LEU A 641 -46.15 -33.45 14.24
C LEU A 641 -46.45 -34.83 14.85
N PRO A 642 -45.42 -35.64 15.17
CA PRO A 642 -45.41 -36.40 16.44
C PRO A 642 -44.03 -36.31 17.15
N THR A 643 -43.88 -35.94 18.43
CA THR A 643 -44.33 -36.49 19.74
C THR A 643 -43.60 -37.75 20.24
N GLY A 644 -43.09 -37.68 21.50
CA GLY A 644 -42.39 -38.74 22.25
C GLY A 644 -40.85 -38.64 22.22
N GLU A 645 -40.08 -38.82 23.30
CA GLU A 645 -40.37 -39.14 24.72
C GLU A 645 -39.36 -38.46 25.68
N GLU A 646 -39.55 -38.60 27.00
CA GLU A 646 -38.86 -37.88 28.10
C GLU A 646 -37.59 -38.60 28.60
N GLU A 647 -36.57 -37.88 29.11
CA GLU A 647 -36.14 -37.96 30.54
C GLU A 647 -34.84 -37.17 30.90
N TYR A 648 -34.96 -36.43 32.02
CA TYR A 648 -33.97 -36.08 33.07
C TYR A 648 -32.64 -35.30 32.81
N TYR A 649 -32.46 -34.23 33.60
CA TYR A 649 -31.29 -33.35 33.69
C TYR A 649 -30.23 -33.79 34.71
N PRO A 650 -28.98 -33.29 34.57
CA PRO A 650 -28.34 -32.61 35.69
C PRO A 650 -27.84 -31.19 35.34
N MET A 651 -27.83 -30.29 36.35
CA MET A 651 -27.51 -28.86 36.20
C MET A 651 -26.08 -28.58 35.73
N HIS A 652 -25.93 -27.73 34.71
CA HIS A 652 -24.72 -26.92 34.47
C HIS A 652 -25.11 -25.45 34.29
N LEU A 653 -24.21 -24.53 34.67
CA LEU A 653 -24.49 -23.09 34.75
C LEU A 653 -24.92 -22.52 33.38
N ALA A 654 -26.14 -21.97 33.33
CA ALA A 654 -26.68 -21.33 32.14
C ALA A 654 -25.87 -20.09 31.75
N SER A 655 -25.46 -20.05 30.48
CA SER A 655 -25.05 -18.80 29.83
C SER A 655 -26.25 -17.87 29.69
N THR A 656 -26.02 -16.56 29.61
CA THR A 656 -27.08 -15.55 29.46
C THR A 656 -27.85 -15.63 28.13
N SER A 657 -27.47 -16.53 27.22
CA SER A 657 -28.15 -16.80 25.95
C SER A 657 -29.56 -17.37 26.14
N ASP A 658 -29.71 -18.37 27.02
CA ASP A 658 -30.98 -19.12 27.15
C ASP A 658 -32.09 -18.31 27.85
N ALA A 659 -31.70 -17.38 28.72
CA ALA A 659 -32.64 -16.42 29.29
C ALA A 659 -33.24 -15.48 28.22
N TYR A 660 -32.44 -15.09 27.22
CA TYR A 660 -32.87 -14.20 26.14
C TYR A 660 -33.65 -14.92 25.04
N SER A 661 -33.30 -16.16 24.69
CA SER A 661 -34.09 -16.96 23.74
C SER A 661 -35.50 -17.22 24.29
N HIS A 662 -35.61 -17.59 25.58
CA HIS A 662 -36.90 -17.71 26.26
C HIS A 662 -37.64 -16.38 26.39
N LEU A 663 -36.97 -15.25 26.69
CA LEU A 663 -37.63 -13.94 26.77
C LEU A 663 -38.15 -13.46 25.41
N LYS A 664 -37.39 -13.67 24.34
CA LYS A 664 -37.78 -13.36 22.96
C LYS A 664 -38.95 -14.23 22.51
N HIS A 665 -38.87 -15.55 22.71
CA HIS A 665 -39.96 -16.47 22.40
C HIS A 665 -41.23 -16.19 23.25
N LYS A 666 -41.09 -15.65 24.47
CA LYS A 666 -42.22 -15.16 25.25
C LYS A 666 -42.82 -13.89 24.66
N LEU A 667 -42.00 -12.91 24.30
CA LEU A 667 -42.44 -11.64 23.71
C LEU A 667 -43.08 -11.82 22.33
N ASP A 668 -42.61 -12.79 21.55
CA ASP A 668 -43.16 -13.12 20.23
C ASP A 668 -44.49 -13.91 20.38
N LEU A 669 -44.57 -14.91 21.28
CA LEU A 669 -45.84 -15.61 21.59
C LEU A 669 -46.89 -14.71 22.28
N GLU A 670 -46.48 -13.74 23.10
CA GLU A 670 -47.37 -12.74 23.69
C GLU A 670 -47.82 -11.72 22.62
N ALA A 671 -46.98 -11.41 21.62
CA ALA A 671 -47.36 -10.54 20.51
C ALA A 671 -48.38 -11.18 19.56
N GLU A 672 -48.30 -12.48 19.30
CA GLU A 672 -49.28 -13.22 18.49
C GLU A 672 -50.60 -13.47 19.21
N LYS A 673 -50.61 -13.55 20.55
CA LYS A 673 -51.84 -13.74 21.35
C LYS A 673 -52.59 -12.45 21.68
N ASP A 674 -51.93 -11.30 21.66
CA ASP A 674 -52.56 -10.00 21.93
C ASP A 674 -53.35 -9.44 20.72
N GLU A 675 -53.29 -10.06 19.53
CA GLU A 675 -54.12 -9.63 18.37
C GLU A 675 -55.63 -9.83 18.59
N GLU A 676 -56.04 -10.70 19.53
CA GLU A 676 -57.46 -11.03 19.76
C GLU A 676 -58.14 -10.23 20.90
N VAL A 677 -57.44 -9.34 21.63
CA VAL A 677 -57.94 -8.82 22.94
C VAL A 677 -58.07 -7.28 23.07
N GLU A 678 -57.82 -6.47 22.03
CA GLU A 678 -58.22 -5.06 22.02
C GLU A 678 -59.47 -4.81 21.14
N ASN A 679 -60.64 -4.84 21.81
CA ASN A 679 -61.99 -4.67 21.26
C ASN A 679 -62.14 -3.57 20.20
N GLU A 680 -62.98 -3.87 19.21
CA GLU A 680 -63.43 -3.00 18.13
C GLU A 680 -64.12 -1.74 18.68
N GLU A 681 -63.85 -0.56 18.08
CA GLU A 681 -64.82 0.56 17.85
C GLU A 681 -64.17 1.88 17.36
N LYS A 682 -62.85 2.09 17.50
CA LYS A 682 -62.20 3.34 17.04
C LYS A 682 -61.41 3.17 15.72
N PRO A 683 -61.53 4.12 14.75
CA PRO A 683 -60.93 3.98 13.43
C PRO A 683 -59.40 3.98 13.46
N ARG A 684 -58.80 3.26 12.50
CA ARG A 684 -57.36 2.93 12.44
C ARG A 684 -56.40 4.13 12.50
N LEU A 685 -56.83 5.36 12.18
CA LEU A 685 -55.95 6.54 12.07
C LEU A 685 -55.49 7.14 13.42
N HIS A 686 -56.12 6.82 14.56
CA HIS A 686 -55.68 7.36 15.86
C HIS A 686 -54.48 6.64 16.49
N ARG A 687 -53.94 5.58 15.86
CA ARG A 687 -52.81 4.81 16.39
C ARG A 687 -51.48 5.49 16.05
N LEU A 688 -50.54 5.55 17.01
CA LEU A 688 -49.13 5.90 16.74
C LEU A 688 -48.48 4.85 15.82
N PRO A 689 -47.43 5.21 15.04
CA PRO A 689 -46.64 4.24 14.30
C PRO A 689 -46.12 3.14 15.24
N HIS A 690 -46.31 1.88 14.88
CA HIS A 690 -45.85 0.75 15.71
C HIS A 690 -44.31 0.65 15.71
N LYS A 691 -43.66 1.04 14.62
CA LYS A 691 -42.19 1.14 14.49
C LYS A 691 -41.80 2.58 14.14
N PHE A 692 -40.66 3.03 14.66
CA PHE A 692 -40.10 4.34 14.36
C PHE A 692 -38.63 4.19 13.94
N SER A 693 -38.37 4.49 12.67
CA SER A 693 -37.05 4.43 12.05
C SER A 693 -36.53 5.82 11.72
N LEU A 694 -35.28 6.10 12.11
CA LEU A 694 -34.56 7.32 11.74
C LEU A 694 -34.17 7.36 10.25
N MET A 695 -34.40 6.29 9.49
CA MET A 695 -34.11 6.18 8.05
C MET A 695 -35.36 6.09 7.16
N ALA A 696 -36.57 6.15 7.74
CA ALA A 696 -37.81 6.06 6.97
C ALA A 696 -37.89 7.10 5.82
N PRO A 697 -38.24 6.73 4.57
CA PRO A 697 -38.39 7.67 3.47
C PRO A 697 -39.31 8.86 3.83
N LEU A 698 -38.88 10.08 3.50
CA LEU A 698 -39.69 11.28 3.73
C LEU A 698 -40.74 11.42 2.64
N ARG A 699 -41.92 11.91 3.04
CA ARG A 699 -43.00 12.34 2.13
C ARG A 699 -43.15 13.87 2.10
N VAL A 700 -42.37 14.59 2.90
CA VAL A 700 -42.23 16.05 2.90
C VAL A 700 -40.87 16.48 2.34
N LYS A 701 -40.73 17.77 2.03
CA LYS A 701 -39.46 18.36 1.58
C LYS A 701 -38.52 18.61 2.77
N LEU A 702 -37.21 18.72 2.51
CA LEU A 702 -36.22 19.01 3.56
C LEU A 702 -36.28 20.46 4.06
N GLU A 703 -36.84 21.34 3.24
CA GLU A 703 -37.04 22.77 3.49
C GLU A 703 -38.32 23.08 4.29
N THR A 704 -39.18 22.10 4.52
CA THR A 704 -40.41 22.25 5.34
C THR A 704 -40.05 22.75 6.76
N SER A 705 -40.78 23.75 7.26
CA SER A 705 -40.50 24.40 8.55
C SER A 705 -40.87 23.53 9.75
N ALA A 706 -40.30 23.81 10.92
CA ALA A 706 -40.66 23.09 12.15
C ALA A 706 -42.15 23.23 12.48
N GLU A 707 -42.71 24.43 12.35
CA GLU A 707 -44.13 24.71 12.60
C GLU A 707 -45.06 23.89 11.68
N GLU A 708 -44.72 23.79 10.39
CA GLU A 708 -45.50 23.01 9.42
C GLU A 708 -45.45 21.52 9.78
N ILE A 709 -44.27 20.99 10.14
CA ILE A 709 -44.10 19.59 10.59
C ILE A 709 -44.91 19.30 11.85
N LEU A 710 -44.88 20.20 12.84
CA LEU A 710 -45.62 20.05 14.10
C LEU A 710 -47.15 20.14 13.87
N SER A 711 -47.59 21.01 12.96
CA SER A 711 -48.98 21.13 12.52
C SER A 711 -49.46 19.86 11.81
N MET A 712 -48.67 19.34 10.86
CA MET A 712 -48.96 18.06 10.19
C MET A 712 -49.00 16.88 11.17
N ALA A 713 -48.04 16.80 12.10
CA ALA A 713 -47.97 15.73 13.08
C ALA A 713 -49.15 15.74 14.06
N SER A 714 -49.60 16.93 14.47
CA SER A 714 -50.71 17.08 15.44
C SER A 714 -52.05 16.60 14.86
N LYS A 715 -52.29 16.81 13.55
CA LYS A 715 -53.50 16.35 12.84
C LYS A 715 -53.75 14.85 12.97
N ARG A 716 -52.72 14.02 13.19
CA ARG A 716 -52.87 12.56 13.40
C ARG A 716 -53.88 12.24 14.52
N ILE A 717 -53.83 13.01 15.61
CA ILE A 717 -54.71 12.83 16.77
C ILE A 717 -55.87 13.84 16.72
N ASP A 718 -55.56 15.11 16.44
CA ASP A 718 -56.54 16.21 16.52
C ASP A 718 -57.58 16.19 15.39
N CYS A 719 -57.23 15.71 14.18
CA CYS A 719 -58.12 15.70 13.00
C CYS A 719 -57.67 14.62 12.00
N ALA A 720 -57.81 13.35 12.40
CA ALA A 720 -57.23 12.18 11.74
C ALA A 720 -57.53 12.11 10.23
N GLU A 721 -58.75 12.44 9.80
CA GLU A 721 -59.17 12.46 8.38
C GLU A 721 -58.33 13.37 7.47
N LYS A 722 -57.67 14.39 8.04
CA LYS A 722 -56.82 15.36 7.33
C LYS A 722 -55.33 15.10 7.55
N TYR A 723 -54.97 13.99 8.18
CA TYR A 723 -53.57 13.60 8.37
C TYR A 723 -52.96 13.08 7.07
N VAL A 724 -51.79 13.62 6.71
CA VAL A 724 -50.95 13.11 5.62
C VAL A 724 -49.63 12.64 6.24
N PRO A 725 -49.20 11.38 6.03
CA PRO A 725 -47.96 10.88 6.60
C PRO A 725 -46.75 11.71 6.17
N ILE A 726 -45.93 12.11 7.16
CA ILE A 726 -44.73 12.96 6.97
C ILE A 726 -43.54 12.12 6.46
N PHE A 727 -43.51 10.85 6.87
CA PHE A 727 -42.54 9.84 6.48
C PHE A 727 -43.28 8.50 6.31
N GLU A 728 -42.61 7.51 5.72
CA GLU A 728 -43.15 6.16 5.59
C GLU A 728 -43.18 5.45 6.95
N GLU A 729 -44.36 4.98 7.35
CA GLU A 729 -44.56 4.46 8.72
C GLU A 729 -44.26 2.95 8.83
N GLU A 730 -44.49 2.22 7.75
CA GLU A 730 -44.18 0.79 7.66
C GLU A 730 -42.89 0.58 6.85
N VAL A 731 -41.76 0.68 7.55
CA VAL A 731 -40.42 0.47 7.00
C VAL A 731 -39.74 -0.65 7.78
N PRO A 732 -39.32 -1.76 7.13
CA PRO A 732 -38.51 -2.75 7.81
C PRO A 732 -37.15 -2.15 8.19
N PRO A 733 -36.58 -2.52 9.35
CA PRO A 733 -35.21 -2.13 9.69
C PRO A 733 -34.24 -2.61 8.60
N PRO A 734 -33.21 -1.81 8.27
CA PRO A 734 -32.30 -2.10 7.17
C PRO A 734 -31.60 -3.45 7.37
N GLU A 735 -31.29 -4.13 6.28
CA GLU A 735 -30.47 -5.33 6.31
C GLU A 735 -28.98 -4.96 6.36
N PRO A 736 -28.10 -5.86 6.85
CA PRO A 736 -26.66 -5.69 6.69
C PRO A 736 -26.30 -5.57 5.20
N PRO A 737 -25.32 -4.75 4.84
CA PRO A 737 -24.87 -4.64 3.45
C PRO A 737 -24.40 -6.00 2.93
N ARG A 738 -24.68 -6.25 1.65
CA ARG A 738 -24.23 -7.44 0.92
C ARG A 738 -23.22 -7.00 -0.13
N ALA A 739 -22.14 -7.75 -0.30
CA ALA A 739 -21.21 -7.52 -1.38
C ALA A 739 -21.91 -7.71 -2.74
N PRO A 740 -21.56 -6.93 -3.77
CA PRO A 740 -22.14 -7.11 -5.10
C PRO A 740 -21.84 -8.52 -5.61
N GLN A 741 -22.88 -9.28 -5.96
CA GLN A 741 -22.74 -10.63 -6.49
C GLN A 741 -22.03 -10.60 -7.84
N ILE A 742 -20.81 -11.14 -7.89
CA ILE A 742 -20.14 -11.47 -9.14
C ILE A 742 -20.81 -12.74 -9.66
N THR A 743 -21.62 -12.64 -10.73
CA THR A 743 -22.21 -13.81 -11.39
C THR A 743 -21.11 -14.68 -12.01
N ILE A 744 -20.84 -15.82 -11.38
CA ILE A 744 -19.90 -16.83 -11.87
C ILE A 744 -20.62 -17.69 -12.92
N ASP A 745 -20.18 -17.62 -14.18
CA ASP A 745 -20.69 -18.49 -15.24
C ASP A 745 -20.28 -19.95 -14.98
N GLU A 746 -21.28 -20.84 -14.85
CA GLU A 746 -21.12 -22.19 -14.30
C GLU A 746 -20.21 -23.12 -15.13
N LYS A 747 -19.87 -22.74 -16.36
CA LYS A 747 -19.05 -23.55 -17.28
C LYS A 747 -17.56 -23.56 -16.94
N ASN A 748 -17.05 -22.57 -16.20
CA ASN A 748 -15.61 -22.46 -15.86
C ASN A 748 -15.27 -23.01 -14.46
N LYS A 749 -15.74 -24.23 -14.13
CA LYS A 749 -15.52 -24.88 -12.81
C LYS A 749 -14.08 -25.38 -12.54
N LEU A 750 -13.08 -24.93 -13.30
CA LEU A 750 -11.66 -25.35 -13.19
C LEU A 750 -10.68 -24.24 -12.78
N THR A 751 -11.14 -23.00 -12.53
CA THR A 751 -10.33 -21.92 -11.94
C THR A 751 -10.96 -21.40 -10.63
N LYS A 752 -10.97 -22.22 -9.58
CA LYS A 752 -11.37 -21.76 -8.24
C LYS A 752 -10.18 -21.15 -7.48
N TYR A 753 -10.15 -19.81 -7.51
CA TYR A 753 -9.52 -18.85 -6.57
C TYR A 753 -8.12 -19.15 -6.01
N PRO A 754 -7.13 -18.31 -6.38
CA PRO A 754 -6.17 -17.84 -5.38
C PRO A 754 -5.81 -16.34 -5.44
N GLU A 755 -6.27 -15.54 -6.42
CA GLU A 755 -5.85 -14.12 -6.56
C GLU A 755 -6.78 -13.09 -5.86
N ALA A 756 -7.97 -13.48 -5.38
CA ALA A 756 -8.96 -12.56 -4.78
C ALA A 756 -9.01 -12.57 -3.24
N GLY A 757 -8.24 -13.45 -2.58
CA GLY A 757 -8.44 -13.79 -1.18
C GLY A 757 -7.92 -12.76 -0.17
N TYR A 758 -6.65 -12.37 -0.32
CA TYR A 758 -6.05 -11.34 0.54
C TYR A 758 -6.05 -9.98 -0.16
N ARG A 759 -6.64 -8.97 0.48
CA ARG A 759 -6.52 -7.58 0.04
C ARG A 759 -5.27 -6.95 0.63
N GLN A 760 -4.52 -6.23 -0.21
CA GLN A 760 -3.38 -5.44 0.25
C GLN A 760 -3.84 -4.32 1.17
N THR A 761 -3.37 -4.32 2.42
CA THR A 761 -3.63 -3.22 3.35
C THR A 761 -2.91 -1.95 2.88
N PRO A 762 -3.61 -0.80 2.79
CA PRO A 762 -2.97 0.49 2.62
C PRO A 762 -1.96 0.77 3.75
N LEU A 763 -0.69 0.81 3.38
CA LEU A 763 0.41 1.20 4.24
C LEU A 763 0.83 2.62 3.87
N ILE A 764 0.58 3.57 4.76
CA ILE A 764 0.88 4.99 4.54
C ILE A 764 2.08 5.37 5.40
N THR A 765 3.14 5.87 4.79
CA THR A 765 4.29 6.41 5.53
C THR A 765 4.11 7.91 5.74
N VAL A 766 4.39 8.38 6.95
CA VAL A 766 4.45 9.79 7.32
C VAL A 766 5.82 10.07 7.93
N GLU A 767 6.63 10.85 7.24
CA GLU A 767 8.02 11.17 7.62
C GLU A 767 8.11 12.54 8.31
N SER A 768 7.24 13.49 7.92
CA SER A 768 7.25 14.86 8.45
C SER A 768 5.98 15.26 9.20
N ARG A 769 6.12 16.25 10.09
CA ARG A 769 4.99 16.89 10.77
C ARG A 769 4.04 17.61 9.81
N ALA A 770 4.51 18.00 8.62
CA ALA A 770 3.68 18.60 7.58
C ALA A 770 2.76 17.55 6.94
N GLU A 771 3.31 16.40 6.55
CA GLU A 771 2.54 15.25 6.02
C GLU A 771 1.45 14.78 6.98
N ALA A 772 1.76 14.72 8.28
CA ALA A 772 0.81 14.36 9.33
C ALA A 772 -0.46 15.23 9.35
N GLN A 773 -0.40 16.47 8.83
CA GLN A 773 -1.51 17.42 8.80
C GLN A 773 -2.13 17.60 7.40
N LEU A 774 -1.74 16.79 6.40
CA LEU A 774 -2.27 16.92 5.04
C LEU A 774 -3.75 16.53 4.96
N THR A 775 -4.54 17.38 4.30
CA THR A 775 -5.95 17.11 4.01
C THR A 775 -6.13 15.86 3.14
N SER A 776 -5.16 15.51 2.29
CA SER A 776 -5.18 14.28 1.48
C SER A 776 -5.08 13.01 2.33
N LEU A 777 -4.28 13.02 3.41
CA LEU A 777 -4.21 11.92 4.37
C LEU A 777 -5.57 11.72 5.07
N GLN A 778 -6.18 12.82 5.54
CA GLN A 778 -7.52 12.80 6.11
C GLN A 778 -8.56 12.25 5.11
N GLN A 779 -8.56 12.77 3.88
CA GLN A 779 -9.52 12.37 2.83
C GLN A 779 -9.39 10.89 2.44
N PHE A 780 -8.17 10.36 2.40
CA PHE A 780 -7.93 8.95 2.13
C PHE A 780 -8.54 8.07 3.24
N LEU A 781 -8.16 8.34 4.50
CA LEU A 781 -8.60 7.55 5.66
C LEU A 781 -10.12 7.64 5.87
N GLN A 782 -10.72 8.80 5.61
CA GLN A 782 -12.16 9.02 5.74
C GLN A 782 -12.97 8.65 4.48
N SER A 783 -12.33 8.06 3.45
CA SER A 783 -13.03 7.61 2.24
C SER A 783 -13.76 6.28 2.47
N SER A 784 -14.87 6.07 1.76
CA SER A 784 -15.61 4.79 1.77
C SER A 784 -14.77 3.58 1.35
N ASN A 785 -13.72 3.82 0.55
CA ASN A 785 -12.86 2.76 0.03
C ASN A 785 -11.75 2.35 1.02
N CYS A 786 -11.60 3.04 2.15
CA CYS A 786 -10.59 2.78 3.17
C CYS A 786 -11.20 2.00 4.36
N SER A 787 -11.41 0.69 4.17
CA SER A 787 -11.92 -0.18 5.25
C SER A 787 -10.94 -0.28 6.44
N ILE A 788 -9.64 -0.35 6.18
CA ILE A 788 -8.59 -0.33 7.20
C ILE A 788 -7.28 0.19 6.59
N ALA A 789 -6.45 0.87 7.37
CA ALA A 789 -5.12 1.33 6.94
C ALA A 789 -4.13 1.37 8.11
N SER A 790 -2.84 1.23 7.80
CA SER A 790 -1.75 1.37 8.77
C SER A 790 -0.89 2.58 8.40
N VAL A 791 -0.80 3.55 9.31
CA VAL A 791 -0.02 4.78 9.17
C VAL A 791 1.28 4.64 9.97
N ARG A 792 2.38 4.39 9.26
CA ARG A 792 3.73 4.28 9.82
C ARG A 792 4.36 5.66 10.00
N GLY A 793 5.19 5.79 11.03
CA GLY A 793 5.95 7.02 11.29
C GLY A 793 5.15 8.19 11.85
N LEU A 794 3.81 8.15 11.86
CA LEU A 794 2.97 9.26 12.33
C LEU A 794 3.31 9.72 13.76
N THR A 795 3.48 8.79 14.70
CA THR A 795 3.87 9.10 16.09
C THR A 795 5.29 9.69 16.17
N SER A 796 6.23 9.17 15.35
CA SER A 796 7.62 9.63 15.27
C SER A 796 7.72 11.04 14.66
N ALA A 797 7.02 11.30 13.56
CA ALA A 797 6.95 12.59 12.88
C ALA A 797 6.34 13.69 13.77
N LEU A 798 5.39 13.31 14.63
CA LEU A 798 4.79 14.18 15.66
C LEU A 798 5.63 14.27 16.96
N LYS A 799 6.73 13.51 17.06
CA LYS A 799 7.59 13.38 18.26
C LYS A 799 6.76 13.07 19.51
N MET A 800 5.98 11.99 19.44
CA MET A 800 5.16 11.51 20.55
C MET A 800 5.97 10.63 21.52
N ASP A 801 5.86 10.91 22.81
CA ASP A 801 6.43 10.12 23.90
C ASP A 801 5.48 8.99 24.29
N LEU A 802 5.63 7.85 23.63
CA LEU A 802 4.86 6.65 23.90
C LEU A 802 5.21 6.00 25.26
N SER A 803 6.33 6.38 25.91
CA SER A 803 6.72 5.82 27.20
C SER A 803 5.74 6.19 28.34
N LEU A 804 4.98 7.28 28.16
CA LEU A 804 3.87 7.68 29.04
C LEU A 804 2.76 6.62 29.13
N PHE A 805 2.67 5.71 28.15
CA PHE A 805 1.74 4.58 28.09
C PHE A 805 2.44 3.24 28.32
N SER A 806 3.65 3.24 28.89
CA SER A 806 4.32 2.01 29.30
C SER A 806 3.63 1.37 30.51
N THR A 807 3.76 0.04 30.64
CA THR A 807 3.30 -0.71 31.82
C THR A 807 3.89 -0.16 33.12
N LYS A 808 5.14 0.29 33.08
CA LYS A 808 5.80 0.92 34.23
C LYS A 808 5.08 2.21 34.64
N THR A 809 4.77 3.10 33.69
CA THR A 809 4.07 4.35 33.97
C THR A 809 2.64 4.12 34.50
N LEU A 810 1.95 3.09 34.01
CA LEU A 810 0.64 2.71 34.58
C LEU A 810 0.75 2.24 36.03
N MET A 811 1.74 1.41 36.36
CA MET A 811 1.98 0.98 37.75
C MET A 811 2.29 2.15 38.69
N GLU A 812 2.96 3.18 38.21
CA GLU A 812 3.29 4.38 39.00
C GLU A 812 2.07 5.28 39.25
N LEU A 813 1.10 5.31 38.31
CA LEU A 813 -0.08 6.19 38.39
C LEU A 813 -1.31 5.55 39.03
N ILE A 814 -1.60 4.28 38.73
CA ILE A 814 -2.84 3.61 39.15
C ILE A 814 -2.61 2.15 39.61
N PRO A 815 -1.66 1.87 40.53
CA PRO A 815 -1.26 0.50 40.90
C PRO A 815 -2.42 -0.37 41.39
N ASP A 816 -3.28 0.19 42.24
CA ASP A 816 -4.42 -0.49 42.87
C ASP A 816 -5.71 -0.46 42.05
N GLN A 817 -5.74 0.22 40.91
CA GLN A 817 -6.94 0.27 40.08
C GLN A 817 -7.24 -1.13 39.52
N THR A 818 -8.48 -1.58 39.71
CA THR A 818 -8.94 -2.85 39.16
C THR A 818 -9.24 -2.69 37.67
N ILE A 819 -8.74 -3.62 36.86
CA ILE A 819 -8.91 -3.65 35.41
C ILE A 819 -9.60 -4.96 34.98
N GLU A 820 -10.24 -4.93 33.82
CA GLU A 820 -10.82 -6.11 33.20
C GLU A 820 -9.72 -7.01 32.63
N VAL A 821 -9.83 -8.32 32.89
CA VAL A 821 -8.89 -9.33 32.39
C VAL A 821 -9.66 -10.43 31.70
N ARG A 822 -9.26 -10.78 30.48
CA ARG A 822 -9.77 -11.93 29.73
C ARG A 822 -8.81 -13.10 29.84
N THR A 823 -9.29 -14.27 30.25
CA THR A 823 -8.52 -15.51 30.27
C THR A 823 -8.82 -16.29 28.99
N GLN A 824 -7.78 -16.60 28.23
CA GLN A 824 -7.84 -17.13 26.86
C GLN A 824 -6.90 -18.33 26.71
N TYR A 825 -7.11 -19.17 25.69
CA TYR A 825 -6.14 -20.21 25.34
C TYR A 825 -5.01 -19.64 24.46
N ARG A 826 -3.78 -20.08 24.70
CA ARG A 826 -2.62 -19.74 23.87
C ARG A 826 -2.63 -20.58 22.58
N MET A 827 -3.23 -20.03 21.53
CA MET A 827 -3.24 -20.67 20.21
C MET A 827 -1.89 -20.52 19.47
N ARG A 828 -1.67 -21.32 18.41
CA ARG A 828 -0.55 -21.14 17.47
C ARG A 828 -1.06 -20.44 16.19
N GLY A 829 -0.28 -19.49 15.67
CA GLY A 829 -0.60 -18.80 14.41
C GLY A 829 -1.95 -18.08 14.44
N ASP A 830 -2.69 -18.22 13.35
CA ASP A 830 -4.03 -17.67 13.08
C ASP A 830 -5.18 -18.64 13.40
N GLN A 831 -4.87 -19.89 13.81
CA GLN A 831 -5.87 -20.91 14.10
C GLN A 831 -6.64 -20.63 15.40
N ASN A 832 -7.84 -21.20 15.53
CA ASN A 832 -8.63 -21.25 16.75
C ASN A 832 -9.21 -22.66 16.97
N VAL A 833 -9.12 -23.17 18.19
CA VAL A 833 -9.56 -24.52 18.57
C VAL A 833 -10.34 -24.53 19.88
N ASN A 834 -11.23 -25.51 20.03
CA ASN A 834 -11.98 -25.75 21.26
C ASN A 834 -11.10 -26.43 22.34
N HIS A 835 -11.67 -26.72 23.51
CA HIS A 835 -10.95 -27.39 24.60
C HIS A 835 -10.45 -28.81 24.25
N ALA A 836 -11.05 -29.46 23.25
CA ALA A 836 -10.62 -30.78 22.74
C ALA A 836 -9.53 -30.67 21.64
N GLY A 837 -9.15 -29.47 21.21
CA GLY A 837 -8.16 -29.24 20.14
C GLY A 837 -8.75 -29.23 18.72
N GLU A 838 -10.07 -29.24 18.58
CA GLU A 838 -10.76 -29.24 17.28
C GLU A 838 -10.98 -27.80 16.79
N ALA A 839 -10.82 -27.55 15.49
CA ALA A 839 -11.00 -26.22 14.91
C ALA A 839 -12.45 -25.71 15.09
N THR A 840 -12.60 -24.46 15.53
CA THR A 840 -13.92 -23.84 15.76
C THR A 840 -13.88 -22.32 15.53
N TRP A 841 -15.02 -21.74 15.18
CA TRP A 841 -15.21 -20.29 15.20
C TRP A 841 -15.41 -19.72 16.61
N GLU A 842 -15.89 -20.52 17.56
CA GLU A 842 -16.14 -20.06 18.93
C GLU A 842 -14.82 -19.74 19.66
N PHE A 843 -14.67 -18.51 20.15
CA PHE A 843 -13.45 -18.05 20.80
C PHE A 843 -13.60 -18.02 22.33
N PHE A 844 -12.81 -18.85 23.03
CA PHE A 844 -12.81 -18.88 24.48
C PHE A 844 -12.14 -17.63 25.09
N SER A 845 -12.93 -16.79 25.77
CA SER A 845 -12.50 -15.53 26.38
C SER A 845 -13.23 -15.24 27.71
N ALA A 846 -12.87 -15.97 28.76
CA ALA A 846 -13.53 -15.90 30.06
C ALA A 846 -13.23 -14.57 30.80
N PRO A 847 -14.25 -13.86 31.33
CA PRO A 847 -14.06 -12.61 32.06
C PRO A 847 -13.45 -12.83 33.45
N GLY A 848 -12.73 -11.83 33.93
CA GLY A 848 -12.14 -11.75 35.25
C GLY A 848 -11.61 -10.34 35.52
N SER A 849 -10.96 -10.16 36.67
CA SER A 849 -10.37 -8.88 37.06
C SER A 849 -9.03 -9.06 37.78
N ALA A 850 -8.21 -8.02 37.76
CA ALA A 850 -6.95 -7.94 38.50
C ALA A 850 -6.63 -6.47 38.80
N LYS A 851 -5.71 -6.18 39.74
CA LYS A 851 -5.14 -4.83 39.82
C LYS A 851 -4.11 -4.62 38.71
N VAL A 852 -3.87 -3.36 38.32
CA VAL A 852 -2.79 -2.99 37.37
C VAL A 852 -1.44 -3.55 37.83
N ILE A 853 -1.11 -3.44 39.12
CA ILE A 853 0.14 -3.96 39.67
C ILE A 853 0.29 -5.48 39.48
N ASP A 854 -0.77 -6.25 39.73
CA ASP A 854 -0.77 -7.71 39.60
C ASP A 854 -0.64 -8.14 38.14
N TYR A 855 -1.36 -7.47 37.23
CA TYR A 855 -1.30 -7.75 35.80
C TYR A 855 0.06 -7.36 35.20
N ALA A 856 0.63 -6.22 35.62
CA ALA A 856 1.96 -5.80 35.21
C ALA A 856 3.06 -6.78 35.67
N GLN A 857 2.95 -7.29 36.90
CA GLN A 857 3.81 -8.38 37.37
C GLN A 857 3.65 -9.64 36.54
N TYR A 858 2.41 -10.05 36.20
CA TYR A 858 2.15 -11.18 35.30
C TYR A 858 2.76 -10.99 33.89
N GLN A 859 2.62 -9.80 33.29
CA GLN A 859 3.21 -9.47 31.98
C GLN A 859 4.75 -9.56 32.02
N ALA A 860 5.38 -9.04 33.09
CA ALA A 860 6.83 -9.12 33.27
C ALA A 860 7.34 -10.53 33.62
N GLN A 861 6.55 -11.31 34.37
CA GLN A 861 6.88 -12.71 34.71
C GLN A 861 6.78 -13.62 33.50
N THR A 862 5.74 -13.48 32.66
CA THR A 862 5.61 -14.25 31.41
C THR A 862 6.76 -13.94 30.44
N PHE A 863 7.19 -12.68 30.32
CA PHE A 863 8.38 -12.31 29.55
C PHE A 863 9.64 -13.04 30.06
N LYS A 864 9.92 -12.96 31.36
CA LYS A 864 11.07 -13.67 31.97
C LYS A 864 10.98 -15.19 31.86
N TYR A 865 9.77 -15.76 31.93
CA TYR A 865 9.55 -17.20 31.80
C TYR A 865 9.79 -17.68 30.36
N CYS A 866 9.26 -16.97 29.35
CA CYS A 866 9.53 -17.30 27.95
C CYS A 866 11.02 -17.20 27.61
N LEU A 867 11.72 -16.16 28.09
CA LEU A 867 13.18 -16.06 27.94
C LEU A 867 13.91 -17.27 28.55
N LYS A 868 13.48 -17.74 29.73
CA LYS A 868 14.03 -18.96 30.36
C LYS A 868 13.65 -20.24 29.62
N GLU A 869 12.44 -20.36 29.07
CA GLU A 869 12.06 -21.50 28.21
C GLU A 869 12.93 -21.54 26.95
N GLU A 870 13.27 -20.39 26.36
CA GLU A 870 14.18 -20.32 25.21
C GLU A 870 15.63 -20.60 25.61
N GLU A 871 16.13 -20.01 26.70
CA GLU A 871 17.46 -20.32 27.25
C GLU A 871 17.60 -21.81 27.59
N GLU A 872 16.57 -22.42 28.19
CA GLU A 872 16.56 -23.87 28.47
C GLU A 872 16.43 -24.73 27.21
N LYS A 873 15.69 -24.29 26.18
CA LYS A 873 15.67 -24.99 24.87
C LYS A 873 17.04 -24.94 24.22
N LEU A 874 17.70 -23.78 24.21
CA LEU A 874 19.07 -23.60 23.72
C LEU A 874 20.07 -24.46 24.52
N ARG A 875 19.91 -24.55 25.85
CA ARG A 875 20.77 -25.35 26.73
C ARG A 875 20.52 -26.86 26.65
N LYS A 876 19.26 -27.31 26.43
CA LYS A 876 18.89 -28.72 26.25
C LYS A 876 19.26 -29.22 24.85
N ASN A 877 19.11 -28.40 23.82
CA ASN A 877 19.49 -28.71 22.44
C ASN A 877 20.98 -28.45 22.18
N GLY A 878 21.85 -28.81 23.15
CA GLY A 878 23.24 -28.36 23.24
C GLY A 878 24.00 -28.40 21.91
N ALA A 879 24.34 -27.21 21.40
CA ALA A 879 25.05 -26.98 20.13
C ALA A 879 24.50 -27.75 18.91
N LYS A 880 23.18 -27.99 18.87
CA LYS A 880 22.46 -28.58 17.73
C LYS A 880 21.17 -27.81 17.45
N TYR A 881 21.26 -26.77 16.62
CA TYR A 881 20.11 -26.12 16.02
C TYR A 881 20.32 -26.02 14.51
N GLY A 882 19.67 -26.92 13.77
CA GLY A 882 19.92 -27.17 12.34
C GLY A 882 18.95 -28.19 11.73
N GLN A 883 18.45 -29.13 12.55
CA GLN A 883 17.22 -29.86 12.25
C GLN A 883 15.99 -29.05 12.67
N ILE A 884 15.44 -28.30 11.70
CA ILE A 884 14.02 -27.97 11.71
C ILE A 884 13.27 -29.30 11.75
N VAL A 885 12.49 -29.52 12.81
CA VAL A 885 11.42 -30.51 12.78
C VAL A 885 10.50 -30.11 11.64
N GLN A 886 10.47 -30.91 10.58
CA GLN A 886 9.37 -30.88 9.64
C GLN A 886 8.11 -31.21 10.47
N GLU A 887 7.33 -30.21 10.85
CA GLU A 887 5.88 -30.39 11.01
C GLU A 887 5.34 -30.67 9.60
N SER A 888 5.61 -31.90 9.15
CA SER A 888 5.15 -32.44 7.88
C SER A 888 3.63 -32.34 7.84
N GLY A 889 3.09 -31.89 6.71
CA GLY A 889 1.65 -31.85 6.47
C GLY A 889 1.03 -33.24 6.50
N LYS A 890 0.74 -33.74 7.70
CA LYS A 890 -0.23 -34.80 7.95
C LYS A 890 -1.43 -34.14 8.62
N LYS A 891 -2.55 -34.11 7.90
CA LYS A 891 -3.87 -33.97 8.54
C LYS A 891 -4.03 -35.16 9.48
N GLY A 892 -3.75 -34.93 10.76
CA GLY A 892 -3.79 -35.91 11.83
C GLY A 892 -4.21 -35.21 13.10
N VAL A 893 -5.18 -35.80 13.80
CA VAL A 893 -5.78 -35.24 15.02
C VAL A 893 -4.69 -35.13 16.10
N TYR A 894 -4.37 -33.91 16.52
CA TYR A 894 -3.45 -33.66 17.63
C TYR A 894 -4.18 -33.80 18.96
N ALA A 895 -4.04 -34.96 19.60
CA ALA A 895 -4.44 -35.16 20.98
C ALA A 895 -3.23 -35.05 21.93
N SER A 896 -3.47 -34.49 23.13
CA SER A 896 -2.82 -34.78 24.44
C SER A 896 -1.94 -33.74 25.16
N GLU A 897 -1.57 -32.58 24.61
CA GLU A 897 -1.06 -31.47 25.45
C GLU A 897 -2.20 -30.50 25.84
N PRO A 898 -2.38 -30.16 27.13
CA PRO A 898 -3.44 -29.25 27.56
C PRO A 898 -3.15 -27.81 27.11
N LEU A 899 -4.17 -27.14 26.54
CA LEU A 899 -4.08 -25.76 26.09
C LEU A 899 -3.68 -24.82 27.23
N ARG A 900 -2.46 -24.26 27.17
CA ARG A 900 -1.97 -23.30 28.17
C ARG A 900 -2.84 -22.04 28.14
N GLN A 901 -3.30 -21.60 29.31
CA GLN A 901 -4.05 -20.35 29.43
C GLN A 901 -3.12 -19.12 29.53
N ILE A 902 -3.59 -18.00 28.97
CA ILE A 902 -2.99 -16.68 29.09
C ILE A 902 -4.04 -15.68 29.58
N LYS A 903 -3.58 -14.54 30.11
CA LYS A 903 -4.43 -13.43 30.54
C LYS A 903 -4.17 -12.21 29.65
N PHE A 904 -5.23 -11.49 29.32
CA PHE A 904 -5.22 -10.27 28.52
C PHE A 904 -5.90 -9.14 29.30
N GLY A 905 -5.15 -8.09 29.66
CA GLY A 905 -5.67 -6.89 30.30
C GLY A 905 -6.29 -5.96 29.26
N THR A 906 -7.58 -5.69 29.38
CA THR A 906 -8.38 -4.98 28.37
C THR A 906 -9.19 -3.85 28.99
N ASN A 907 -9.68 -2.93 28.15
CA ASN A 907 -10.66 -1.91 28.52
C ASN A 907 -10.22 -1.00 29.69
N ILE A 908 -8.90 -0.77 29.83
CA ILE A 908 -8.36 0.08 30.90
C ILE A 908 -8.71 1.52 30.60
N ASP A 909 -9.51 2.15 31.44
CA ASP A 909 -9.96 3.53 31.24
C ASP A 909 -8.85 4.56 31.53
N VAL A 910 -8.57 5.42 30.55
CA VAL A 910 -7.59 6.53 30.61
C VAL A 910 -8.31 7.90 30.50
N SER A 911 -9.62 7.95 30.79
CA SER A 911 -10.43 9.18 30.68
C SER A 911 -10.15 10.25 31.75
N ASP A 912 -9.76 9.85 32.96
CA ASP A 912 -9.64 10.75 34.12
C ASP A 912 -8.44 11.70 33.97
N SER A 913 -8.75 12.98 33.71
CA SER A 913 -7.75 14.03 33.51
C SER A 913 -6.91 14.35 34.75
N ASN A 914 -7.35 13.97 35.94
CA ASN A 914 -6.57 14.14 37.17
C ASN A 914 -5.51 13.03 37.31
N LYS A 915 -5.82 11.81 36.84
CA LYS A 915 -4.89 10.66 36.84
C LYS A 915 -3.93 10.67 35.65
N PHE A 916 -4.41 11.09 34.48
CA PHE A 916 -3.69 10.96 33.20
C PHE A 916 -3.41 12.31 32.47
N PRO A 917 -3.04 13.40 33.17
CA PRO A 917 -2.90 14.72 32.53
C PRO A 917 -1.77 14.76 31.49
N LYS A 918 -0.69 13.98 31.68
CA LYS A 918 0.42 13.91 30.73
C LYS A 918 0.03 13.15 29.47
N GLN A 919 -0.59 11.98 29.64
CA GLN A 919 -1.06 11.10 28.56
C GLN A 919 -2.08 11.82 27.67
N LEU A 920 -3.12 12.42 28.26
CA LEU A 920 -4.17 13.12 27.50
C LEU A 920 -3.62 14.37 26.78
N LYS A 921 -2.67 15.09 27.40
CA LYS A 921 -1.96 16.20 26.76
C LYS A 921 -1.12 15.73 25.58
N GLU A 922 -0.50 14.56 25.67
CA GLU A 922 0.34 14.01 24.60
C GLU A 922 -0.47 13.67 23.35
N LEU A 923 -1.68 13.14 23.51
CA LEU A 923 -2.60 12.85 22.41
C LEU A 923 -3.12 14.12 21.68
N GLN A 924 -2.99 15.30 22.29
CA GLN A 924 -3.27 16.57 21.60
C GLN A 924 -2.27 16.89 20.47
N LYS A 925 -1.14 16.17 20.38
CA LYS A 925 -0.21 16.25 19.23
C LYS A 925 -0.82 15.68 17.95
N LEU A 926 -1.81 14.79 18.05
CA LEU A 926 -2.43 14.14 16.90
C LEU A 926 -3.19 15.12 15.99
N PRO A 927 -3.29 14.82 14.68
CA PRO A 927 -4.14 15.58 13.75
C PRO A 927 -5.59 15.59 14.21
N GLY A 928 -6.33 16.66 13.88
CA GLY A 928 -7.70 16.87 14.40
C GLY A 928 -8.68 15.74 14.08
N PHE A 929 -8.45 14.98 13.01
CA PHE A 929 -9.29 13.86 12.59
C PHE A 929 -8.98 12.51 13.29
N CYS A 930 -7.84 12.37 13.97
CA CYS A 930 -7.50 11.19 14.77
C CYS A 930 -7.63 11.41 16.28
N ARG A 931 -7.87 12.65 16.72
CA ARG A 931 -7.77 13.04 18.13
C ARG A 931 -9.02 12.69 18.92
N PRO A 932 -8.92 12.11 20.13
CA PRO A 932 -10.08 11.92 21.00
C PRO A 932 -10.62 13.30 21.41
N GLY A 933 -11.92 13.53 21.22
CA GLY A 933 -12.56 14.82 21.52
C GLY A 933 -12.25 15.94 20.51
N GLY A 934 -11.88 15.61 19.27
CA GLY A 934 -11.64 16.61 18.21
C GLY A 934 -12.92 17.36 17.81
N ALA A 935 -12.81 18.64 17.44
CA ALA A 935 -13.99 19.45 17.05
C ALA A 935 -14.70 18.93 15.78
N SER A 936 -13.97 18.25 14.90
CA SER A 936 -14.44 17.59 13.68
C SER A 936 -14.98 16.16 13.89
N ASP A 937 -14.92 15.65 15.12
CA ASP A 937 -15.44 14.35 15.52
C ASP A 937 -16.87 14.51 16.06
N MET A 938 -17.83 13.81 15.46
CA MET A 938 -19.24 13.80 15.87
C MET A 938 -19.43 13.36 17.33
N LEU A 939 -18.62 12.43 17.84
CA LEU A 939 -18.73 11.92 19.21
C LEU A 939 -18.42 12.98 20.27
N SER A 940 -17.64 14.02 19.92
CA SER A 940 -17.39 15.19 20.77
C SER A 940 -18.64 16.03 21.01
N HIS A 941 -19.62 15.98 20.11
CA HIS A 941 -20.84 16.81 20.18
C HIS A 941 -21.94 16.19 21.05
N LEU A 942 -21.82 14.92 21.46
CA LEU A 942 -22.79 14.25 22.34
C LEU A 942 -23.00 14.97 23.69
N GLY A 943 -21.99 15.71 24.16
CA GLY A 943 -22.04 16.44 25.43
C GLY A 943 -21.81 15.56 26.67
N TYR A 944 -21.45 14.29 26.50
CA TYR A 944 -21.17 13.37 27.61
C TYR A 944 -20.18 12.25 27.22
N THR A 945 -19.66 11.54 28.21
CA THR A 945 -18.66 10.46 28.06
C THR A 945 -19.29 9.12 27.71
N ILE A 946 -18.82 8.49 26.63
CA ILE A 946 -18.99 7.07 26.33
C ILE A 946 -17.60 6.43 26.43
N LEU A 947 -17.40 5.64 27.48
CA LEU A 947 -16.10 5.02 27.80
C LEU A 947 -15.59 4.16 26.64
N GLY A 948 -14.37 4.44 26.18
CA GLY A 948 -13.74 3.74 25.04
C GLY A 948 -14.12 4.26 23.66
N MET A 949 -15.22 5.01 23.54
CA MET A 949 -15.58 5.66 22.28
C MET A 949 -14.98 7.06 22.21
N ASN A 950 -15.49 8.01 22.99
CA ASN A 950 -14.93 9.38 23.05
C ASN A 950 -13.92 9.59 24.19
N THR A 951 -13.53 8.50 24.87
CA THR A 951 -12.40 8.47 25.79
C THR A 951 -11.43 7.35 25.42
N VAL A 952 -10.19 7.51 25.84
CA VAL A 952 -9.09 6.60 25.54
C VAL A 952 -9.19 5.34 26.39
N GLN A 953 -9.22 4.18 25.75
CA GLN A 953 -8.99 2.89 26.38
C GLN A 953 -7.58 2.40 26.12
N MET A 954 -7.06 1.60 27.05
CA MET A 954 -5.75 0.99 26.97
C MET A 954 -5.82 -0.53 27.19
N TYR A 955 -4.88 -1.22 26.55
CA TYR A 955 -4.78 -2.67 26.47
C TYR A 955 -3.35 -3.07 26.86
N MET A 956 -3.20 -4.09 27.69
CA MET A 956 -1.89 -4.61 28.11
C MET A 956 -1.79 -6.08 27.69
N LYS A 957 -0.90 -6.40 26.76
CA LYS A 957 -0.90 -7.67 26.04
C LYS A 957 0.34 -8.52 26.35
N VAL A 958 0.13 -9.83 26.25
CA VAL A 958 1.17 -10.87 26.16
C VAL A 958 1.03 -11.56 24.79
N PRO A 959 2.04 -12.30 24.29
CA PRO A 959 1.92 -13.02 23.02
C PRO A 959 0.68 -13.93 22.98
N GLN A 960 -0.02 -13.87 21.85
CA GLN A 960 -1.30 -14.52 21.56
C GLN A 960 -2.52 -13.99 22.34
N ALA A 961 -2.40 -12.87 23.08
CA ALA A 961 -3.57 -12.15 23.59
C ALA A 961 -4.41 -11.62 22.40
N ARG A 962 -5.69 -12.00 22.37
CA ARG A 962 -6.59 -11.80 21.23
C ARG A 962 -7.76 -10.89 21.57
N THR A 963 -8.08 -9.97 20.65
CA THR A 963 -9.40 -9.34 20.55
C THR A 963 -10.20 -10.12 19.50
N PRO A 964 -11.36 -10.71 19.84
CA PRO A 964 -12.19 -11.45 18.89
C PRO A 964 -12.73 -10.54 17.77
N ALA A 965 -13.27 -11.16 16.74
CA ALA A 965 -13.86 -10.43 15.63
C ALA A 965 -15.13 -9.69 16.04
N HIS A 966 -15.22 -8.45 15.62
CA HIS A 966 -16.32 -7.55 15.95
C HIS A 966 -16.41 -6.41 14.92
N ILE A 967 -17.52 -5.67 14.99
CA ILE A 967 -17.65 -4.32 14.43
C ILE A 967 -17.61 -3.32 15.57
N GLU A 968 -17.13 -2.12 15.28
CA GLU A 968 -17.14 -1.01 16.23
C GLU A 968 -18.57 -0.59 16.62
N ASN A 969 -18.73 -0.06 17.82
CA ASN A 969 -20.05 0.33 18.34
C ASN A 969 -20.71 1.38 17.44
N ASN A 970 -21.94 1.12 17.01
CA ASN A 970 -22.66 1.90 16.00
C ASN A 970 -21.83 2.18 14.72
N CYS A 971 -20.91 1.26 14.38
CA CYS A 971 -20.02 1.32 13.22
C CYS A 971 -19.20 2.62 13.09
N PHE A 972 -18.84 3.26 14.20
CA PHE A 972 -17.90 4.39 14.20
C PHE A 972 -16.49 3.95 13.79
N ALA A 973 -15.74 4.83 13.13
CA ALA A 973 -14.33 4.60 12.86
C ALA A 973 -13.51 4.50 14.17
N SER A 974 -12.34 3.88 14.11
CA SER A 974 -11.50 3.61 15.28
C SER A 974 -10.03 3.91 15.01
N VAL A 975 -9.34 4.43 16.01
CA VAL A 975 -7.92 4.76 15.98
C VAL A 975 -7.21 3.92 17.03
N ASN A 976 -6.18 3.16 16.63
CA ASN A 976 -5.37 2.35 17.54
C ASN A 976 -3.88 2.67 17.38
N ILE A 977 -3.17 2.87 18.48
CA ILE A 977 -1.71 3.07 18.49
C ILE A 977 -1.06 1.94 19.28
N ASN A 978 -0.12 1.23 18.67
CA ASN A 978 0.73 0.26 19.37
C ASN A 978 1.86 1.00 20.08
N ILE A 979 1.97 0.82 21.40
CA ILE A 979 3.02 1.41 22.24
C ILE A 979 4.33 0.59 22.15
N GLY A 980 4.25 -0.67 21.76
CA GLY A 980 5.36 -1.61 21.75
C GLY A 980 5.71 -2.18 23.13
N PRO A 981 6.86 -2.87 23.27
CA PRO A 981 7.86 -3.11 22.21
C PRO A 981 7.45 -4.19 21.19
N GLY A 982 6.51 -5.08 21.52
CA GLY A 982 6.02 -6.12 20.61
C GLY A 982 5.03 -5.62 19.55
N ASP A 983 4.85 -6.42 18.51
CA ASP A 983 3.95 -6.13 17.40
C ASP A 983 2.52 -6.69 17.65
N CYS A 984 1.55 -6.20 16.87
CA CYS A 984 0.22 -6.78 16.74
C CYS A 984 -0.03 -7.22 15.30
N GLU A 985 -0.65 -8.38 15.11
CA GLU A 985 -1.19 -8.83 13.82
C GLU A 985 -2.68 -8.52 13.76
N TRP A 986 -3.09 -7.86 12.68
CA TRP A 986 -4.45 -7.41 12.42
C TRP A 986 -5.05 -8.16 11.25
N PHE A 987 -6.33 -8.48 11.39
CA PHE A 987 -7.16 -9.08 10.36
C PHE A 987 -8.44 -8.25 10.19
N ALA A 988 -8.89 -8.02 8.96
CA ALA A 988 -10.13 -7.28 8.73
C ALA A 988 -10.84 -7.68 7.43
N VAL A 989 -12.15 -7.43 7.40
CA VAL A 989 -13.06 -7.70 6.29
C VAL A 989 -13.87 -6.41 6.01
N PRO A 990 -14.03 -5.98 4.73
CA PRO A 990 -14.77 -4.78 4.39
C PRO A 990 -16.21 -4.74 4.93
N TYR A 991 -16.74 -3.53 5.12
CA TYR A 991 -18.12 -3.30 5.58
C TYR A 991 -19.15 -3.99 4.67
N GLU A 992 -18.91 -4.01 3.35
CA GLU A 992 -19.76 -4.62 2.34
C GLU A 992 -20.00 -6.13 2.57
N ASN A 993 -19.07 -6.80 3.26
CA ASN A 993 -19.14 -8.23 3.56
C ASN A 993 -19.75 -8.53 4.95
N TRP A 994 -20.34 -7.55 5.65
CA TRP A 994 -21.03 -7.78 6.93
C TRP A 994 -22.07 -8.90 6.80
N ALA A 995 -22.95 -8.88 5.79
CA ALA A 995 -23.95 -9.94 5.62
C ALA A 995 -23.33 -11.34 5.50
N ASP A 996 -22.17 -11.47 4.86
CA ASP A 996 -21.44 -12.75 4.75
C ASP A 996 -20.87 -13.19 6.10
N MET A 997 -20.22 -12.28 6.83
CA MET A 997 -19.68 -12.56 8.17
C MET A 997 -20.80 -12.91 9.16
N LYS A 998 -21.98 -12.29 9.04
CA LYS A 998 -23.15 -12.63 9.87
C LYS A 998 -23.71 -14.01 9.51
N ARG A 999 -23.85 -14.33 8.22
CA ARG A 999 -24.25 -15.67 7.75
C ARG A 999 -23.35 -16.75 8.38
N LEU A 1000 -22.04 -16.54 8.31
CA LEU A 1000 -21.06 -17.46 8.88
C LEU A 1000 -21.19 -17.63 10.39
N CYS A 1001 -21.42 -16.55 11.14
CA CYS A 1001 -21.71 -16.65 12.57
C CYS A 1001 -22.99 -17.47 12.82
N ASP A 1002 -24.06 -17.24 12.05
CA ASP A 1002 -25.32 -18.01 12.17
C ASP A 1002 -25.12 -19.51 11.88
N GLU A 1003 -24.34 -19.85 10.84
CA GLU A 1003 -23.99 -21.24 10.48
C GLU A 1003 -23.23 -21.96 11.61
N HIS A 1004 -22.32 -21.26 12.28
CA HIS A 1004 -21.58 -21.75 13.45
C HIS A 1004 -22.36 -21.60 14.78
N LYS A 1005 -23.62 -21.15 14.74
CA LYS A 1005 -24.52 -20.92 15.90
C LYS A 1005 -24.02 -19.87 16.90
N ILE A 1006 -23.32 -18.84 16.41
CA ILE A 1006 -22.77 -17.74 17.21
C ILE A 1006 -23.56 -16.45 16.92
N ASP A 1007 -23.96 -15.71 17.96
CA ASP A 1007 -24.53 -14.36 17.79
C ASP A 1007 -23.44 -13.40 17.27
N PHE A 1008 -23.63 -12.84 16.08
CA PHE A 1008 -22.67 -11.93 15.44
C PHE A 1008 -22.32 -10.68 16.29
N LEU A 1009 -23.25 -10.16 17.09
CA LEU A 1009 -23.07 -8.95 17.91
C LEU A 1009 -22.61 -9.26 19.34
N ARG A 1010 -23.05 -10.39 19.92
CA ARG A 1010 -22.81 -10.74 21.34
C ARG A 1010 -21.80 -11.86 21.55
N GLY A 1011 -21.63 -12.72 20.55
CA GLY A 1011 -20.75 -13.88 20.62
C GLY A 1011 -19.28 -13.49 20.60
N SER A 1012 -18.43 -14.41 21.06
CA SER A 1012 -16.98 -14.28 20.93
C SER A 1012 -16.52 -15.24 19.84
N TRP A 1013 -16.04 -14.71 18.72
CA TRP A 1013 -15.69 -15.51 17.55
C TRP A 1013 -14.34 -15.12 16.94
N TRP A 1014 -13.68 -16.11 16.35
CA TRP A 1014 -12.41 -15.97 15.65
C TRP A 1014 -12.52 -16.71 14.30
N PRO A 1015 -12.67 -15.99 13.18
CA PRO A 1015 -12.92 -16.60 11.86
C PRO A 1015 -11.83 -17.58 11.40
N ASP A 1016 -12.24 -18.71 10.80
CA ASP A 1016 -11.35 -19.55 10.00
C ASP A 1016 -10.99 -18.81 8.69
N LEU A 1017 -9.73 -18.38 8.57
CA LEU A 1017 -9.24 -17.72 7.36
C LEU A 1017 -9.43 -18.58 6.11
N ASP A 1018 -9.22 -19.89 6.20
CA ASP A 1018 -9.39 -20.76 5.03
C ASP A 1018 -10.89 -20.86 4.64
N GLN A 1019 -11.83 -20.70 5.58
CA GLN A 1019 -13.26 -20.62 5.26
C GLN A 1019 -13.59 -19.31 4.55
N LEU A 1020 -13.13 -18.17 5.07
CA LEU A 1020 -13.34 -16.86 4.42
C LEU A 1020 -12.83 -16.87 2.97
N LEU A 1021 -11.63 -17.40 2.75
CA LEU A 1021 -11.00 -17.51 1.43
C LEU A 1021 -11.76 -18.49 0.51
N ARG A 1022 -12.25 -19.62 1.02
CA ARG A 1022 -13.10 -20.58 0.26
C ARG A 1022 -14.43 -19.97 -0.19
N GLU A 1023 -15.00 -19.06 0.60
CA GLU A 1023 -16.26 -18.36 0.31
C GLU A 1023 -16.07 -17.07 -0.48
N GLY A 1024 -14.82 -16.71 -0.84
CA GLY A 1024 -14.52 -15.51 -1.61
C GLY A 1024 -14.63 -14.21 -0.82
N ILE A 1025 -14.63 -14.28 0.52
CA ILE A 1025 -14.67 -13.11 1.40
C ILE A 1025 -13.25 -12.51 1.47
N PRO A 1026 -13.06 -11.24 1.08
CA PRO A 1026 -11.74 -10.60 1.06
C PRO A 1026 -11.24 -10.28 2.47
N VAL A 1027 -9.99 -10.67 2.77
CA VAL A 1027 -9.36 -10.44 4.07
C VAL A 1027 -8.13 -9.53 3.94
N TYR A 1028 -8.07 -8.47 4.74
CA TYR A 1028 -6.84 -7.73 5.01
C TYR A 1028 -6.07 -8.42 6.13
N ARG A 1029 -4.74 -8.59 5.97
CA ARG A 1029 -3.85 -9.13 7.01
C ARG A 1029 -2.54 -8.35 7.03
N PHE A 1030 -2.16 -7.82 8.19
CA PHE A 1030 -0.93 -7.01 8.32
C PHE A 1030 -0.40 -6.89 9.75
N THR A 1031 0.86 -6.47 9.88
CA THR A 1031 1.53 -6.24 11.18
C THR A 1031 1.60 -4.75 11.51
N GLN A 1032 1.03 -4.37 12.65
CA GLN A 1032 1.17 -3.06 13.30
C GLN A 1032 2.40 -3.08 14.20
N LYS A 1033 3.46 -2.36 13.81
CA LYS A 1033 4.68 -2.23 14.60
C LYS A 1033 4.52 -1.25 15.77
N ALA A 1034 5.45 -1.26 16.71
CA ALA A 1034 5.53 -0.23 17.75
C ALA A 1034 5.57 1.18 17.12
N GLY A 1035 4.67 2.06 17.54
CA GLY A 1035 4.49 3.41 17.01
C GLY A 1035 3.55 3.53 15.79
N ASP A 1036 3.18 2.43 15.13
CA ASP A 1036 2.23 2.46 14.00
C ASP A 1036 0.80 2.77 14.48
N VAL A 1037 0.12 3.66 13.76
CA VAL A 1037 -1.28 4.01 14.00
C VAL A 1037 -2.16 3.26 13.01
N VAL A 1038 -3.07 2.42 13.50
CA VAL A 1038 -4.10 1.77 12.68
C VAL A 1038 -5.36 2.61 12.68
N TRP A 1039 -5.88 2.85 11.48
CA TRP A 1039 -7.19 3.44 11.24
C TRP A 1039 -8.14 2.35 10.78
N VAL A 1040 -9.21 2.12 11.52
CA VAL A 1040 -10.31 1.22 11.14
C VAL A 1040 -11.45 2.09 10.61
N GLY A 1041 -11.87 1.85 9.37
CA GLY A 1041 -12.94 2.59 8.72
C GLY A 1041 -14.34 2.21 9.23
N PRO A 1042 -15.37 3.01 8.91
CA PRO A 1042 -16.74 2.80 9.39
C PRO A 1042 -17.26 1.39 9.05
N GLY A 1043 -17.71 0.65 10.06
CA GLY A 1043 -18.32 -0.67 9.91
C GLY A 1043 -17.40 -1.81 9.46
N CYS A 1044 -16.08 -1.60 9.46
CA CYS A 1044 -15.10 -2.64 9.14
C CYS A 1044 -15.08 -3.74 10.22
N VAL A 1045 -15.29 -4.99 9.81
CA VAL A 1045 -15.22 -6.17 10.70
C VAL A 1045 -13.74 -6.50 10.91
N HIS A 1046 -13.27 -6.59 12.15
CA HIS A 1046 -11.84 -6.82 12.40
C HIS A 1046 -11.54 -7.59 13.70
N TRP A 1047 -10.39 -8.27 13.72
CA TRP A 1047 -9.84 -9.01 14.87
C TRP A 1047 -8.32 -8.86 14.95
N VAL A 1048 -7.77 -9.04 16.14
CA VAL A 1048 -6.37 -8.68 16.44
C VAL A 1048 -5.73 -9.70 17.38
N GLN A 1049 -4.47 -10.05 17.15
CA GLN A 1049 -3.63 -10.74 18.13
C GLN A 1049 -2.30 -10.03 18.37
N ALA A 1050 -1.82 -10.02 19.62
CA ALA A 1050 -0.44 -9.61 19.91
C ALA A 1050 0.52 -10.73 19.54
N THR A 1051 1.56 -10.42 18.76
CA THR A 1051 2.66 -11.38 18.49
C THR A 1051 3.76 -11.29 19.54
N GLY A 1052 3.93 -10.12 20.18
CA GLY A 1052 4.87 -9.88 21.28
C GLY A 1052 4.20 -9.39 22.57
N TRP A 1053 5.02 -8.94 23.53
CA TRP A 1053 4.54 -8.18 24.69
C TRP A 1053 4.45 -6.70 24.30
N CYS A 1054 3.25 -6.13 24.37
CA CYS A 1054 3.01 -4.74 24.02
C CYS A 1054 1.82 -4.17 24.77
N ASN A 1055 1.68 -2.86 24.72
CA ASN A 1055 0.44 -2.19 25.08
C ASN A 1055 -0.14 -1.52 23.82
N ASN A 1056 -1.46 -1.35 23.76
CA ASN A 1056 -2.11 -0.50 22.76
C ASN A 1056 -2.98 0.54 23.48
N ILE A 1057 -3.19 1.69 22.84
CA ILE A 1057 -4.27 2.63 23.18
C ILE A 1057 -5.21 2.75 21.99
N ALA A 1058 -6.52 2.89 22.26
CA ALA A 1058 -7.52 3.09 21.21
C ALA A 1058 -8.70 3.93 21.68
N TRP A 1059 -9.43 4.49 20.71
CA TRP A 1059 -10.69 5.21 20.88
C TRP A 1059 -11.41 5.28 19.52
N ASN A 1060 -12.72 5.51 19.54
CA ASN A 1060 -13.48 5.77 18.32
C ASN A 1060 -13.40 7.25 17.90
N VAL A 1061 -13.63 7.49 16.61
CA VAL A 1061 -13.86 8.83 16.05
C VAL A 1061 -15.01 8.76 15.06
N GLY A 1062 -15.82 9.80 15.00
CA GLY A 1062 -16.90 9.96 14.02
C GLY A 1062 -16.60 11.06 13.02
N PRO A 1063 -15.91 10.79 11.90
CA PRO A 1063 -15.76 11.73 10.80
C PRO A 1063 -17.12 12.31 10.36
N LEU A 1064 -17.21 13.64 10.22
CA LEU A 1064 -18.40 14.32 9.70
C LEU A 1064 -18.53 14.14 8.17
N THR A 1065 -18.76 12.88 7.76
CA THR A 1065 -18.95 12.45 6.36
C THR A 1065 -20.31 11.75 6.22
N SER A 1066 -20.88 11.76 5.01
CA SER A 1066 -22.17 11.09 4.78
C SER A 1066 -22.07 9.58 4.95
N PHE A 1067 -20.95 8.97 4.54
CA PHE A 1067 -20.71 7.53 4.69
C PHE A 1067 -20.68 7.10 6.17
N GLN A 1068 -19.92 7.78 7.03
CA GLN A 1068 -19.91 7.48 8.46
C GLN A 1068 -21.31 7.60 9.08
N LEU A 1069 -22.04 8.68 8.77
CA LEU A 1069 -23.36 8.91 9.35
C LEU A 1069 -24.39 7.88 8.87
N GLU A 1070 -24.37 7.50 7.58
CA GLU A 1070 -25.23 6.48 6.99
C GLU A 1070 -25.00 5.11 7.61
N VAL A 1071 -23.74 4.66 7.65
CA VAL A 1071 -23.34 3.36 8.23
C VAL A 1071 -23.72 3.29 9.72
N SER A 1072 -23.56 4.38 10.47
CA SER A 1072 -23.98 4.44 11.88
C SER A 1072 -25.50 4.44 12.09
N LEU A 1073 -26.27 5.08 11.20
CA LEU A 1073 -27.75 5.02 11.23
C LEU A 1073 -28.27 3.62 10.88
N ILE A 1074 -27.67 2.95 9.88
CA ILE A 1074 -27.98 1.56 9.53
C ILE A 1074 -27.72 0.64 10.73
N SER A 1075 -26.52 0.75 11.34
CA SER A 1075 -26.15 -0.02 12.52
C SER A 1075 -27.10 0.21 13.70
N TYR A 1076 -27.53 1.46 13.93
CA TYR A 1076 -28.48 1.80 14.99
C TYR A 1076 -29.87 1.19 14.78
N GLU A 1077 -30.44 1.25 13.56
CA GLU A 1077 -31.73 0.61 13.26
C GLU A 1077 -31.64 -0.93 13.24
N TRP A 1078 -30.49 -1.49 12.84
CA TRP A 1078 -30.20 -2.92 12.97
C TRP A 1078 -30.13 -3.36 14.45
N ASN A 1079 -29.47 -2.58 15.30
CA ASN A 1079 -29.37 -2.86 16.73
C ASN A 1079 -30.76 -2.91 17.40
N LYS A 1080 -31.67 -1.98 17.04
CA LYS A 1080 -33.08 -2.06 17.46
C LYS A 1080 -33.74 -3.38 17.05
N LYS A 1081 -33.53 -3.86 15.81
CA LYS A 1081 -34.05 -5.14 15.31
C LYS A 1081 -33.55 -6.33 16.12
N GLN A 1082 -32.29 -6.28 16.57
CA GLN A 1082 -31.64 -7.36 17.32
C GLN A 1082 -31.76 -7.22 18.85
N LEU A 1083 -32.56 -6.27 19.35
CA LEU A 1083 -32.68 -5.92 20.78
C LEU A 1083 -31.29 -5.74 21.41
N TYR A 1084 -30.40 -5.06 20.70
CA TYR A 1084 -29.03 -4.76 21.11
C TYR A 1084 -28.91 -3.28 21.44
N ASN A 1085 -28.38 -2.95 22.62
CA ASN A 1085 -28.20 -1.56 23.04
C ASN A 1085 -27.24 -0.80 22.11
N SER A 1086 -27.66 0.34 21.58
CA SER A 1086 -26.76 1.26 20.86
C SER A 1086 -26.11 2.22 21.85
N LEU A 1087 -24.79 2.10 22.04
CA LEU A 1087 -24.04 3.00 22.92
C LEU A 1087 -24.08 4.46 22.44
N VAL A 1088 -24.15 4.69 21.11
CA VAL A 1088 -24.32 6.03 20.54
C VAL A 1088 -25.81 6.30 20.30
N PRO A 1089 -26.43 7.27 21.02
CA PRO A 1089 -27.81 7.68 20.80
C PRO A 1089 -27.88 8.52 19.52
N MET A 1090 -28.16 7.88 18.38
CA MET A 1090 -28.09 8.53 17.06
C MET A 1090 -29.14 9.62 16.89
N GLN A 1091 -30.30 9.53 17.57
CA GLN A 1091 -31.32 10.58 17.51
C GLN A 1091 -30.84 11.84 18.24
N LEU A 1092 -30.38 11.72 19.49
CA LEU A 1092 -29.72 12.80 20.24
C LEU A 1092 -28.53 13.39 19.47
N LEU A 1093 -27.66 12.54 18.92
CA LEU A 1093 -26.45 12.99 18.21
C LEU A 1093 -26.83 13.94 17.07
N CYS A 1094 -27.80 13.58 16.23
CA CYS A 1094 -28.24 14.44 15.13
C CYS A 1094 -28.76 15.81 15.62
N TRP A 1095 -29.47 15.86 16.76
CA TRP A 1095 -29.89 17.12 17.38
C TRP A 1095 -28.72 17.96 17.91
N GLN A 1096 -27.70 17.34 18.49
CA GLN A 1096 -26.50 18.07 18.93
C GLN A 1096 -25.66 18.59 17.75
N LEU A 1097 -25.50 17.80 16.70
CA LEU A 1097 -24.83 18.25 15.47
C LEU A 1097 -25.58 19.46 14.86
N ALA A 1098 -26.92 19.42 14.83
CA ALA A 1098 -27.76 20.53 14.37
C ALA A 1098 -27.66 21.79 15.23
N LYS A 1099 -27.43 21.64 16.54
CA LYS A 1099 -27.25 22.75 17.49
C LYS A 1099 -25.86 23.38 17.39
N ASN A 1100 -24.82 22.56 17.21
CA ASN A 1100 -23.42 22.93 17.45
C ASN A 1100 -22.62 23.19 16.15
N ILE A 1101 -23.04 22.67 15.00
CA ILE A 1101 -22.27 22.70 13.74
C ILE A 1101 -22.99 23.49 12.64
N GLN A 1102 -22.22 24.21 11.82
CA GLN A 1102 -22.70 24.75 10.53
C GLN A 1102 -22.39 23.76 9.41
N PHE A 1103 -23.41 23.29 8.70
CA PHE A 1103 -23.21 22.31 7.63
C PHE A 1103 -22.75 22.97 6.34
N THR A 1104 -21.68 22.44 5.76
CA THR A 1104 -21.14 22.85 4.45
C THR A 1104 -21.18 21.74 3.40
N VAL A 1105 -21.42 20.49 3.82
CA VAL A 1105 -21.53 19.31 2.95
C VAL A 1105 -23.02 18.97 2.76
N PRO A 1106 -23.58 19.06 1.53
CA PRO A 1106 -25.01 18.87 1.31
C PRO A 1106 -25.53 17.49 1.74
N SER A 1107 -24.80 16.40 1.46
CA SER A 1107 -25.23 15.04 1.81
C SER A 1107 -25.34 14.81 3.32
N VAL A 1108 -24.38 15.31 4.11
CA VAL A 1108 -24.43 15.25 5.58
C VAL A 1108 -25.61 16.06 6.12
N TRP A 1109 -25.81 17.28 5.59
CA TRP A 1109 -26.96 18.11 5.98
C TRP A 1109 -28.29 17.41 5.66
N GLN A 1110 -28.45 16.83 4.46
CA GLN A 1110 -29.67 16.12 4.06
C GLN A 1110 -29.99 14.94 5.00
N MET A 1111 -28.98 14.15 5.38
CA MET A 1111 -29.14 13.04 6.32
C MET A 1111 -29.57 13.52 7.72
N VAL A 1112 -28.82 14.47 8.31
CA VAL A 1112 -29.17 15.03 9.63
C VAL A 1112 -30.56 15.67 9.59
N ARG A 1113 -30.83 16.52 8.58
CA ARG A 1113 -32.12 17.19 8.38
C ARG A 1113 -33.28 16.20 8.34
N GLY A 1114 -33.14 15.09 7.60
CA GLY A 1114 -34.15 14.05 7.55
C GLY A 1114 -34.39 13.35 8.89
N VAL A 1115 -33.33 13.09 9.67
CA VAL A 1115 -33.45 12.55 11.04
C VAL A 1115 -34.20 13.53 11.94
N LEU A 1116 -33.90 14.83 11.86
CA LEU A 1116 -34.61 15.86 12.64
C LEU A 1116 -36.10 15.93 12.30
N ILE A 1117 -36.48 15.88 11.00
CA ILE A 1117 -37.88 15.88 10.56
C ILE A 1117 -38.64 14.71 11.18
N ARG A 1118 -38.09 13.49 11.05
CA ARG A 1118 -38.69 12.27 11.60
C ARG A 1118 -38.80 12.33 13.12
N SER A 1119 -37.74 12.76 13.80
CA SER A 1119 -37.71 12.94 15.25
C SER A 1119 -38.74 13.95 15.74
N LEU A 1120 -38.79 15.14 15.14
CA LEU A 1120 -39.66 16.24 15.57
C LEU A 1120 -41.13 15.85 15.41
N ALA A 1121 -41.48 15.28 14.25
CA ALA A 1121 -42.80 14.75 13.95
C ALA A 1121 -43.21 13.66 14.96
N TYR A 1122 -42.36 12.66 15.20
CA TYR A 1122 -42.68 11.55 16.09
C TYR A 1122 -42.82 11.98 17.55
N CYS A 1123 -41.94 12.85 18.05
CA CYS A 1123 -42.07 13.45 19.40
C CYS A 1123 -43.42 14.19 19.55
N LYS A 1124 -43.87 14.93 18.53
CA LYS A 1124 -45.16 15.63 18.57
C LYS A 1124 -46.36 14.68 18.51
N MET A 1125 -46.27 13.61 17.72
CA MET A 1125 -47.29 12.55 17.70
C MET A 1125 -47.41 11.88 19.08
N ILE A 1126 -46.28 11.53 19.72
CA ILE A 1126 -46.28 10.97 21.08
C ILE A 1126 -46.92 11.95 22.07
N ALA A 1127 -46.53 13.22 22.04
CA ALA A 1127 -47.09 14.23 22.94
C ALA A 1127 -48.62 14.34 22.79
N LYS A 1128 -49.12 14.41 21.55
CA LYS A 1128 -50.55 14.42 21.26
C LYS A 1128 -51.28 13.13 21.67
N TYR A 1129 -50.64 11.99 21.55
CA TYR A 1129 -51.19 10.72 22.04
C TYR A 1129 -51.28 10.67 23.58
N VAL A 1130 -50.31 11.24 24.29
CA VAL A 1130 -50.34 11.34 25.76
C VAL A 1130 -51.42 12.32 26.22
N GLU A 1131 -51.55 13.48 25.55
CA GLU A 1131 -52.65 14.45 25.76
C GLU A 1131 -54.03 13.76 25.60
N SER A 1132 -54.23 12.99 24.53
CA SER A 1132 -55.51 12.30 24.27
C SER A 1132 -55.80 11.13 25.23
N CYS A 1133 -54.78 10.64 25.95
CA CYS A 1133 -54.93 9.68 27.04
C CYS A 1133 -55.23 10.36 28.40
N GLY A 1134 -55.34 11.69 28.47
CA GLY A 1134 -55.60 12.44 29.70
C GLY A 1134 -54.42 12.53 30.67
N LYS A 1135 -53.20 12.15 30.25
CA LYS A 1135 -51.98 12.27 31.06
C LYS A 1135 -51.29 13.61 30.78
N VAL A 1136 -50.82 14.28 31.83
CA VAL A 1136 -50.06 15.53 31.72
C VAL A 1136 -48.58 15.24 31.50
N ILE A 1137 -48.00 15.86 30.47
CA ILE A 1137 -46.55 15.87 30.22
C ILE A 1137 -45.93 16.96 31.09
N LYS A 1138 -44.99 16.60 31.97
CA LYS A 1138 -44.27 17.57 32.80
C LYS A 1138 -42.93 17.91 32.16
N TYR A 1139 -42.59 19.20 32.09
CA TYR A 1139 -41.23 19.59 31.71
C TYR A 1139 -40.25 19.24 32.83
N GLN A 1140 -39.19 18.50 32.48
CA GLN A 1140 -38.08 18.22 33.37
C GLN A 1140 -36.79 18.32 32.56
N PRO A 1141 -36.03 19.43 32.66
CA PRO A 1141 -34.81 19.61 31.87
C PRO A 1141 -33.81 18.49 32.16
N ARG A 1142 -33.01 18.11 31.15
CA ARG A 1142 -31.95 17.11 31.31
C ARG A 1142 -30.97 17.55 32.39
N GLN A 1143 -30.99 16.85 33.52
CA GLN A 1143 -29.98 16.99 34.55
C GLN A 1143 -28.65 16.38 34.06
N SER A 1144 -27.53 16.91 34.53
CA SER A 1144 -26.21 16.33 34.28
C SER A 1144 -26.06 15.03 35.08
N ASP A 1145 -26.44 13.89 34.47
CA ASP A 1145 -26.09 12.56 35.00
C ASP A 1145 -24.56 12.50 35.19
N PRO A 1146 -24.05 12.14 36.39
CA PRO A 1146 -22.62 11.90 36.60
C PRO A 1146 -22.01 10.85 35.66
N LYS A 1147 -22.83 9.96 35.08
CA LYS A 1147 -22.45 8.97 34.06
C LYS A 1147 -22.88 9.36 32.64
N GLY A 1148 -23.51 10.52 32.46
CA GLY A 1148 -23.82 11.16 31.19
C GLY A 1148 -24.91 10.55 30.31
N ARG A 1149 -25.40 9.33 30.58
CA ARG A 1149 -26.09 8.51 29.58
C ARG A 1149 -27.45 9.05 29.16
N GLU A 1150 -27.79 8.85 27.88
CA GLU A 1150 -29.14 9.14 27.38
C GLU A 1150 -30.13 8.10 27.91
N PRO A 1151 -31.39 8.47 28.23
CA PRO A 1151 -32.39 7.51 28.69
C PRO A 1151 -32.66 6.40 27.66
N THR A 1152 -32.45 5.15 28.07
CA THR A 1152 -32.86 3.95 27.31
C THR A 1152 -34.05 3.28 27.97
N CYS A 1153 -34.83 2.51 27.21
CA CYS A 1153 -35.96 1.76 27.74
C CYS A 1153 -35.50 0.52 28.51
N VAL A 1154 -35.92 0.36 29.76
CA VAL A 1154 -35.57 -0.79 30.61
C VAL A 1154 -36.01 -2.16 30.06
N ILE A 1155 -36.95 -2.22 29.10
CA ILE A 1155 -37.45 -3.48 28.52
C ILE A 1155 -36.74 -3.84 27.21
N CYS A 1156 -36.57 -2.88 26.31
CA CYS A 1156 -36.11 -3.13 24.93
C CYS A 1156 -34.85 -2.35 24.55
N GLU A 1157 -34.22 -1.69 25.52
CA GLU A 1157 -32.94 -0.95 25.43
C GLU A 1157 -32.85 0.17 24.39
N VAL A 1158 -33.93 0.44 23.63
CA VAL A 1158 -33.99 1.54 22.67
C VAL A 1158 -33.82 2.90 23.35
N GLU A 1159 -33.13 3.81 22.67
CA GLU A 1159 -33.06 5.24 22.98
C GLU A 1159 -34.48 5.82 23.15
N VAL A 1160 -34.70 6.59 24.22
CA VAL A 1160 -35.96 7.28 24.51
C VAL A 1160 -35.70 8.79 24.48
N PHE A 1161 -35.70 9.35 23.28
CA PHE A 1161 -35.41 10.77 23.08
C PHE A 1161 -36.59 11.68 23.47
N ASN A 1162 -36.29 12.72 24.25
CA ASN A 1162 -37.16 13.82 24.68
C ASN A 1162 -38.39 13.47 25.55
N ILE A 1163 -39.30 12.60 25.07
CA ILE A 1163 -40.53 12.25 25.79
C ILE A 1163 -40.34 10.93 26.53
N LEU A 1164 -40.10 11.00 27.84
CA LEU A 1164 -39.82 9.85 28.70
C LEU A 1164 -41.09 9.36 29.40
N PHE A 1165 -41.29 8.04 29.44
CA PHE A 1165 -42.29 7.42 30.30
C PHE A 1165 -41.57 6.81 31.49
N VAL A 1166 -41.83 7.30 32.69
CA VAL A 1166 -41.07 6.95 33.89
C VAL A 1166 -41.99 6.32 34.93
N LYS A 1167 -41.58 5.18 35.50
CA LYS A 1167 -42.27 4.53 36.61
C LYS A 1167 -41.32 4.19 37.74
N GLN A 1168 -41.79 4.41 38.97
CA GLN A 1168 -41.13 4.08 40.23
C GLN A 1168 -41.34 2.58 40.54
N GLU A 1169 -40.30 1.87 40.99
CA GLU A 1169 -40.41 0.43 41.30
C GLU A 1169 -41.15 0.15 42.62
N ASN A 1170 -40.88 0.95 43.65
CA ASN A 1170 -41.44 0.79 44.99
C ASN A 1170 -41.78 2.19 45.56
N PRO A 1171 -43.06 2.60 45.56
CA PRO A 1171 -43.48 3.91 46.09
C PRO A 1171 -43.17 4.14 47.57
N GLU A 1172 -43.02 3.06 48.35
CA GLU A 1172 -42.88 3.10 49.82
C GLU A 1172 -41.43 3.30 50.32
N LYS A 1173 -40.43 3.33 49.43
CA LYS A 1173 -39.02 3.58 49.78
C LYS A 1173 -38.55 4.93 49.25
N SER A 1174 -37.92 5.74 50.11
CA SER A 1174 -37.35 7.04 49.73
C SER A 1174 -36.32 6.97 48.61
N ASP A 1175 -35.57 5.86 48.55
CA ASP A 1175 -34.45 5.64 47.64
C ASP A 1175 -34.88 4.82 46.40
N SER A 1176 -36.16 4.90 46.02
CA SER A 1176 -36.72 4.15 44.90
C SER A 1176 -36.06 4.49 43.56
N VAL A 1177 -35.62 3.47 42.82
CA VAL A 1177 -35.11 3.63 41.46
C VAL A 1177 -36.28 3.94 40.50
N TYR A 1178 -36.07 4.92 39.64
CA TYR A 1178 -36.97 5.25 38.54
C TYR A 1178 -36.51 4.57 37.25
N PHE A 1179 -37.43 3.91 36.56
CA PHE A 1179 -37.16 3.24 35.28
C PHE A 1179 -37.77 3.97 34.10
N ASN A 1180 -36.98 4.15 33.05
CA ASN A 1180 -37.41 4.75 31.78
C ASN A 1180 -38.01 3.69 30.84
N TYR A 1181 -39.06 4.06 30.14
CA TYR A 1181 -39.78 3.25 29.17
C TYR A 1181 -39.97 4.03 27.87
N CYS A 1182 -39.86 3.35 26.73
CA CYS A 1182 -40.32 3.90 25.45
C CYS A 1182 -41.86 3.87 25.38
N VAL A 1183 -42.45 4.70 24.50
CA VAL A 1183 -43.91 4.80 24.34
C VAL A 1183 -44.59 3.44 24.09
N ASN A 1184 -43.98 2.55 23.30
CA ASN A 1184 -44.56 1.24 23.00
C ASN A 1184 -44.55 0.29 24.21
N CYS A 1185 -43.48 0.29 25.01
CA CYS A 1185 -43.41 -0.50 26.24
C CYS A 1185 -44.36 0.05 27.33
N ALA A 1186 -44.46 1.38 27.43
CA ALA A 1186 -45.43 2.03 28.32
C ALA A 1186 -46.88 1.73 27.91
N ARG A 1187 -47.18 1.71 26.60
CA ARG A 1187 -48.48 1.29 26.04
C ARG A 1187 -48.82 -0.15 26.42
N LYS A 1188 -47.91 -1.11 26.23
CA LYS A 1188 -48.10 -2.51 26.66
C LYS A 1188 -48.38 -2.61 28.17
N LYS A 1189 -47.68 -1.83 29.00
CA LYS A 1189 -47.95 -1.71 30.45
C LYS A 1189 -49.18 -0.85 30.82
N LYS A 1190 -50.01 -0.45 29.86
CA LYS A 1190 -51.26 0.33 30.05
C LYS A 1190 -51.06 1.61 30.89
N PHE A 1191 -49.95 2.34 30.64
CA PHE A 1191 -49.55 3.56 31.39
C PHE A 1191 -50.65 4.60 31.63
N HIS A 1192 -51.64 4.68 30.73
CA HIS A 1192 -52.77 5.61 30.84
C HIS A 1192 -53.72 5.28 32.01
N LYS A 1193 -53.78 4.01 32.46
CA LYS A 1193 -54.58 3.55 33.62
C LYS A 1193 -53.78 3.48 34.93
N ASP A 1194 -52.46 3.65 34.87
CA ASP A 1194 -51.56 3.48 36.01
C ASP A 1194 -51.02 4.84 36.46
N GLU A 1195 -51.42 5.29 37.64
CA GLU A 1195 -51.02 6.59 38.19
C GLU A 1195 -49.52 6.68 38.51
N SER A 1196 -48.84 5.54 38.73
CA SER A 1196 -47.39 5.50 38.99
C SER A 1196 -46.52 5.79 37.76
N PHE A 1197 -47.12 5.90 36.57
CA PHE A 1197 -46.43 6.41 35.37
C PHE A 1197 -46.53 7.94 35.27
N TYR A 1198 -45.36 8.57 35.27
CA TYR A 1198 -45.13 9.96 34.89
C TYR A 1198 -44.70 10.05 33.43
N VAL A 1199 -45.08 11.12 32.73
CA VAL A 1199 -44.56 11.45 31.41
C VAL A 1199 -43.80 12.76 31.49
N LEU A 1200 -42.54 12.75 31.04
CA LEU A 1200 -41.62 13.87 31.15
C LEU A 1200 -41.19 14.34 29.75
N GLN A 1201 -40.98 15.64 29.60
CA GLN A 1201 -40.36 16.25 28.42
C GLN A 1201 -39.04 16.90 28.79
N GLN A 1202 -37.95 16.54 28.11
CA GLN A 1202 -36.60 17.02 28.43
C GLN A 1202 -36.19 18.31 27.69
N ILE A 1203 -36.73 18.53 26.50
CA ILE A 1203 -36.44 19.67 25.61
C ILE A 1203 -37.79 20.21 25.11
N THR A 1204 -38.04 21.50 25.30
CA THR A 1204 -39.30 22.13 24.88
C THR A 1204 -39.47 22.07 23.35
N PHE A 1205 -40.71 22.12 22.85
CA PHE A 1205 -40.93 22.16 21.39
C PHE A 1205 -40.35 23.45 20.78
N ASP A 1206 -40.37 24.56 21.51
CA ASP A 1206 -39.81 25.85 21.07
C ASP A 1206 -38.28 25.80 20.93
N GLU A 1207 -37.58 25.11 21.84
CA GLU A 1207 -36.15 24.84 21.70
C GLU A 1207 -35.84 23.93 20.51
N LEU A 1208 -36.65 22.89 20.26
CA LEU A 1208 -36.50 22.01 19.10
C LEU A 1208 -36.78 22.76 17.78
N ILE A 1209 -37.78 23.64 17.74
CA ILE A 1209 -38.05 24.56 16.62
C ILE A 1209 -36.81 25.43 16.36
N ALA A 1210 -36.29 26.11 17.39
CA ALA A 1210 -35.15 27.01 17.26
C ALA A 1210 -33.87 26.30 16.78
N ILE A 1211 -33.61 25.07 17.23
CA ILE A 1211 -32.49 24.25 16.72
C ILE A 1211 -32.75 23.81 15.28
N TYR A 1212 -33.97 23.38 14.97
CA TYR A 1212 -34.34 22.92 13.63
C TYR A 1212 -34.25 24.05 12.60
N ASP A 1213 -34.88 25.20 12.79
CA ASP A 1213 -34.91 26.26 11.78
C ASP A 1213 -33.54 26.94 11.58
N LYS A 1214 -32.66 26.87 12.59
CA LYS A 1214 -31.24 27.28 12.49
C LYS A 1214 -30.38 26.27 11.69
N CYS A 1215 -30.78 25.01 11.60
CA CYS A 1215 -30.02 23.93 10.94
C CYS A 1215 -30.11 24.03 9.40
N GLN A 1216 -29.41 25.00 8.82
CA GLN A 1216 -29.40 25.30 7.38
C GLN A 1216 -28.07 24.90 6.71
N LEU A 1217 -28.10 24.72 5.39
CA LEU A 1217 -26.92 24.47 4.58
C LEU A 1217 -26.21 25.79 4.22
N THR A 1218 -24.96 25.95 4.64
CA THR A 1218 -24.17 27.17 4.42
C THR A 1218 -23.33 27.06 3.16
N TYR A 1219 -23.66 27.85 2.13
CA TYR A 1219 -22.87 27.96 0.90
C TYR A 1219 -21.67 28.90 1.11
N ASN A 1220 -20.46 28.35 1.02
CA ASN A 1220 -19.23 29.09 1.30
C ASN A 1220 -18.71 29.82 0.05
N SER A 1221 -19.04 31.10 -0.09
CA SER A 1221 -18.82 31.90 -1.30
C SER A 1221 -17.36 31.95 -1.79
N LYS A 1222 -16.38 31.78 -0.90
CA LYS A 1222 -14.95 31.75 -1.24
C LYS A 1222 -14.49 30.51 -2.02
N LYS A 1223 -15.34 29.49 -2.22
CA LYS A 1223 -15.03 28.30 -3.05
C LYS A 1223 -15.62 28.35 -4.47
N LEU A 1224 -16.44 29.34 -4.83
CA LEU A 1224 -17.00 29.44 -6.18
C LEU A 1224 -15.95 29.75 -7.27
N ASN A 1225 -14.82 30.36 -6.93
CA ASN A 1225 -13.71 30.61 -7.86
C ASN A 1225 -12.78 29.40 -8.08
N LEU A 1226 -13.16 28.20 -7.65
CA LEU A 1226 -12.44 26.94 -7.86
C LEU A 1226 -13.34 25.83 -8.45
N VAL A 1227 -14.53 26.20 -8.93
CA VAL A 1227 -15.52 25.30 -9.56
C VAL A 1227 -15.98 25.81 -10.94
N ALA A 1228 -15.50 27.00 -11.34
CA ALA A 1228 -15.42 27.46 -12.72
C ALA A 1228 -13.99 27.24 -13.24
#